data_AF-A0A8S3S463-F1
#
_entry.id   AF-A0A8S3S463-F1
#
_cell.length_a   1.000
_cell.length_b   1.000
_cell.length_c   1.000
_cell.angle_alpha   90.00
_cell.angle_beta   90.00
_cell.angle_gamma   90.00
#
_symmetry.space_group_name_H-M   'P 1'
#
loop_
_entity.id
_entity.type
_entity.pdbx_description
1 polymer ?
#
loop_
_entity_poly.entity_id
_entity_poly.type
_entity_poly.pdbx_seq_one_letter_code
_entity_poly.pdbx_strand_id
1 'polypeptide(L)'
;MARRFNRNAKKQKFRFYNKKERNKYNMQQRTAHAKKHVINLSKRRLSNQEYILLAKGLKFIPTPSSKNAKMSILKDYNEFARKLRCRYMFSQEKTDLHPFRSNTGYKPASTCHTLDYITEVTRQLNTQHYCQLDSFNMAELKIQVIEYIKSLYDQGIIDKISFKFLTNGQKLRDARLGRIYILPKIHRLETETFKQIQHDGLNELNIIPPGRPIISQCGSVTELGNGKVSVSLDSEKGMYIRLNRALSLTVKYYPIVTEHLDDYSSKDATVLNIHHVIADKIQCFEVKNSVVVNLDQIGQTQLKDAKVSKASTTDATGMSVEYTSTQGVILIPDSKYKVHIAIATVKIGPSVAIKAGKSVRFHVVTAVNYTQAVDLKSKAPEHLQRSVDQLLESVMKIDYASLREEHIKVWRDIWKSEFGISNSKAAGSLNGDKINTTIYYVLSNIQAPLHELSTTVEEKSKIQKTLHYPDRCYGGHTLLFYSETLWSEIKDEEDIADVTSTWMITLEKKGCNIIVRAGAEGVLQAILLSLGGLRNDRPYYACDAGCIDAPIALSKEVVQFPVKRTEPLTSILYITADKQHMEELKHTIHVKEIKEAPAHEHHVIALHKHGHHFGGLPTIFWASLAFLIIIFHLFLFKLIYNEYCQGQDRYGRTRYSV
;
A
#
# COMPACT_ATOMS: atom_id res chain seq x y z
N MET A 1 -60.99 57.78 -11.10
CA MET A 1 -60.26 56.49 -11.10
C MET A 1 -60.48 55.61 -12.35
N ALA A 2 -61.62 55.67 -13.05
CA ALA A 2 -61.93 54.75 -14.17
C ALA A 2 -61.03 54.88 -15.44
N ARG A 3 -60.50 56.08 -15.76
CA ARG A 3 -59.64 56.28 -16.95
C ARG A 3 -58.22 55.67 -16.81
N ARG A 4 -57.72 55.49 -15.58
CA ARG A 4 -56.38 54.94 -15.30
C ARG A 4 -56.37 53.40 -15.37
N PHE A 5 -57.45 52.76 -14.92
CA PHE A 5 -57.64 51.30 -15.02
C PHE A 5 -57.73 50.81 -16.49
N ASN A 6 -58.42 51.55 -17.35
CA ASN A 6 -58.64 51.15 -18.74
C ASN A 6 -57.36 51.25 -19.62
N ARG A 7 -56.45 52.18 -19.31
CA ARG A 7 -55.13 52.29 -19.98
C ARG A 7 -54.18 51.14 -19.61
N ASN A 8 -54.23 50.65 -18.37
CA ASN A 8 -53.41 49.52 -17.92
C ASN A 8 -53.90 48.18 -18.51
N ALA A 9 -55.22 47.98 -18.61
CA ALA A 9 -55.80 46.79 -19.25
C ALA A 9 -55.48 46.71 -20.76
N LYS A 10 -55.52 47.83 -21.49
CA LYS A 10 -55.10 47.88 -22.91
C LYS A 10 -53.61 47.63 -23.09
N LYS A 11 -52.74 48.19 -22.23
CA LYS A 11 -51.28 47.93 -22.25
C LYS A 11 -50.93 46.47 -21.94
N GLN A 12 -51.65 45.81 -21.01
CA GLN A 12 -51.48 44.38 -20.75
C GLN A 12 -51.91 43.53 -21.94
N LYS A 13 -53.10 43.77 -22.52
CA LYS A 13 -53.56 43.03 -23.70
C LYS A 13 -52.61 43.17 -24.90
N PHE A 14 -52.07 44.37 -25.15
CA PHE A 14 -51.10 44.61 -26.22
C PHE A 14 -49.75 43.90 -25.97
N ARG A 15 -49.29 43.84 -24.71
CA ARG A 15 -48.09 43.08 -24.32
C ARG A 15 -48.29 41.56 -24.47
N PHE A 16 -49.46 41.03 -24.14
CA PHE A 16 -49.78 39.61 -24.33
C PHE A 16 -49.90 39.25 -25.81
N TYR A 17 -50.51 40.10 -26.63
CA TYR A 17 -50.59 39.92 -28.08
C TYR A 17 -49.20 39.89 -28.74
N ASN A 18 -48.34 40.87 -28.42
CA ASN A 18 -46.96 40.90 -28.93
C ASN A 18 -46.09 39.72 -28.43
N LYS A 19 -46.33 39.22 -27.21
CA LYS A 19 -45.64 38.01 -26.72
C LYS A 19 -46.10 36.76 -27.47
N LYS A 20 -47.39 36.66 -27.82
CA LYS A 20 -47.96 35.52 -28.56
C LYS A 20 -47.46 35.48 -30.01
N GLU A 21 -47.44 36.62 -30.69
CA GLU A 21 -46.91 36.73 -32.06
C GLU A 21 -45.40 36.46 -32.12
N ARG A 22 -44.62 36.98 -31.16
CA ARG A 22 -43.18 36.70 -31.07
C ARG A 22 -42.89 35.23 -30.80
N ASN A 23 -43.69 34.57 -29.97
CA ASN A 23 -43.57 33.13 -29.73
C ASN A 23 -43.94 32.30 -30.96
N LYS A 24 -44.93 32.74 -31.74
CA LYS A 24 -45.34 32.09 -32.99
C LYS A 24 -44.25 32.18 -34.06
N TYR A 25 -43.65 33.36 -34.23
CA TYR A 25 -42.50 33.58 -35.12
C TYR A 25 -41.28 32.74 -34.71
N ASN A 26 -40.94 32.73 -33.42
CA ASN A 26 -39.84 31.91 -32.89
C ASN A 26 -40.09 30.40 -33.09
N MET A 27 -41.33 29.93 -32.96
CA MET A 27 -41.66 28.53 -33.19
C MET A 27 -41.58 28.17 -34.68
N GLN A 28 -42.00 29.06 -35.59
CA GLN A 28 -41.86 28.86 -37.04
C GLN A 28 -40.39 28.81 -37.47
N GLN A 29 -39.53 29.71 -36.98
CA GLN A 29 -38.09 29.67 -37.27
C GLN A 29 -37.43 28.38 -36.74
N ARG A 30 -37.76 27.96 -35.52
CA ARG A 30 -37.21 26.72 -34.94
C ARG A 30 -37.67 25.47 -35.69
N THR A 31 -38.91 25.47 -36.17
CA THR A 31 -39.46 24.38 -37.00
C THR A 31 -38.76 24.33 -38.36
N ALA A 32 -38.56 25.47 -39.01
CA ALA A 32 -37.85 25.55 -40.30
C ALA A 32 -36.39 25.07 -40.17
N HIS A 33 -35.70 25.48 -39.10
CA HIS A 33 -34.35 25.00 -38.80
C HIS A 33 -34.32 23.49 -38.50
N ALA A 34 -35.31 22.97 -37.76
CA ALA A 34 -35.41 21.54 -37.45
C ALA A 34 -35.64 20.68 -38.70
N LYS A 35 -36.52 21.13 -39.62
CA LYS A 35 -36.78 20.44 -40.90
C LYS A 35 -35.57 20.40 -41.85
N LYS A 36 -34.60 21.29 -41.68
CA LYS A 36 -33.35 21.27 -42.45
C LYS A 36 -32.41 20.11 -42.06
N HIS A 37 -32.52 19.60 -40.82
CA HIS A 37 -31.58 18.62 -40.25
C HIS A 37 -32.22 17.26 -39.95
N VAL A 38 -33.54 17.14 -40.04
CA VAL A 38 -34.30 15.90 -39.75
C VAL A 38 -34.98 15.43 -41.03
N ILE A 39 -34.47 14.35 -41.62
CA ILE A 39 -35.05 13.69 -42.80
C ILE A 39 -36.03 12.63 -42.32
N ASN A 40 -37.30 12.72 -42.73
CA ASN A 40 -38.32 11.73 -42.38
C ASN A 40 -38.29 10.57 -43.37
N LEU A 41 -37.78 9.43 -42.93
CA LEU A 41 -37.72 8.19 -43.73
C LEU A 41 -38.97 7.32 -43.57
N SER A 42 -39.92 7.72 -42.71
CA SER A 42 -41.17 7.00 -42.50
C SER A 42 -42.28 7.50 -43.42
N LYS A 43 -43.25 6.62 -43.74
CA LYS A 43 -44.45 6.99 -44.53
C LYS A 43 -45.43 7.90 -43.75
N ARG A 44 -45.23 8.09 -42.44
CA ARG A 44 -46.08 8.92 -41.58
C ARG A 44 -45.62 10.38 -41.61
N ARG A 45 -46.54 11.32 -41.80
CA ARG A 45 -46.24 12.76 -41.73
C ARG A 45 -46.01 13.18 -40.27
N LEU A 46 -44.83 13.72 -39.99
CA LEU A 46 -44.45 14.22 -38.66
C LEU A 46 -44.97 15.64 -38.43
N SER A 47 -45.40 15.93 -37.20
CA SER A 47 -45.85 17.24 -36.73
C SER A 47 -44.67 18.18 -36.46
N ASN A 48 -44.94 19.48 -36.43
CA ASN A 48 -43.90 20.50 -36.20
C ASN A 48 -43.22 20.35 -34.82
N GLN A 49 -43.92 19.86 -33.80
CA GLN A 49 -43.35 19.61 -32.48
C GLN A 49 -42.44 18.36 -32.48
N GLU A 50 -42.84 17.30 -33.20
CA GLU A 50 -42.01 16.10 -33.38
C GLU A 50 -40.71 16.43 -34.13
N TYR A 51 -40.76 17.25 -35.18
CA TYR A 51 -39.55 17.75 -35.86
C TYR A 51 -38.59 18.49 -34.91
N ILE A 52 -39.12 19.38 -34.06
CA ILE A 52 -38.30 20.13 -33.09
C ILE A 52 -37.69 19.19 -32.03
N LEU A 53 -38.44 18.17 -31.59
CA LEU A 53 -37.96 17.19 -30.61
C LEU A 53 -36.83 16.32 -31.20
N LEU A 54 -37.02 15.82 -32.41
CA LEU A 54 -36.03 15.00 -33.13
C LEU A 54 -34.74 15.80 -33.41
N ALA A 55 -34.87 17.08 -33.78
CA ALA A 55 -33.72 17.96 -33.97
C ALA A 55 -32.94 18.23 -32.67
N LYS A 56 -33.57 18.10 -31.50
CA LYS A 56 -32.89 18.18 -30.19
C LYS A 56 -32.24 16.86 -29.79
N GLY A 57 -32.79 15.71 -30.18
CA GLY A 57 -32.15 14.40 -29.98
C GLY A 57 -30.79 14.31 -30.68
N LEU A 58 -30.63 15.01 -31.82
CA LEU A 58 -29.36 15.13 -32.54
C LEU A 58 -28.32 16.04 -31.85
N LYS A 59 -28.67 16.76 -30.78
CA LYS A 59 -27.72 17.52 -29.95
C LYS A 59 -27.06 16.69 -28.83
N PHE A 60 -27.46 15.44 -28.64
CA PHE A 60 -26.89 14.56 -27.60
C PHE A 60 -25.50 14.01 -27.98
N ILE A 61 -25.02 14.28 -29.19
CA ILE A 61 -23.62 14.12 -29.56
C ILE A 61 -23.09 15.53 -29.87
N PRO A 62 -22.21 16.11 -29.03
CA PRO A 62 -21.65 17.42 -29.31
C PRO A 62 -20.83 17.33 -30.60
N THR A 63 -21.27 18.04 -31.65
CA THR A 63 -20.47 18.19 -32.86
C THR A 63 -19.38 19.22 -32.54
N PRO A 64 -18.08 18.89 -32.63
CA PRO A 64 -17.04 19.83 -32.24
C PRO A 64 -17.03 21.03 -33.20
N SER A 65 -17.00 22.24 -32.64
CA SER A 65 -17.00 23.53 -33.37
C SER A 65 -15.73 23.78 -34.23
N SER A 66 -14.72 22.91 -34.11
CA SER A 66 -13.42 23.08 -34.74
C SER A 66 -13.44 22.60 -36.19
N LYS A 67 -13.04 23.46 -37.14
CA LYS A 67 -12.78 23.10 -38.55
C LYS A 67 -11.82 21.91 -38.73
N ASN A 68 -11.04 21.55 -37.69
CA ASN A 68 -10.07 20.46 -37.69
C ASN A 68 -10.52 19.22 -36.91
N ALA A 69 -11.77 19.18 -36.44
CA ALA A 69 -12.30 18.09 -35.61
C ALA A 69 -12.19 16.72 -36.28
N LYS A 70 -12.43 16.63 -37.58
CA LYS A 70 -12.32 15.37 -38.34
C LYS A 70 -10.91 14.80 -38.29
N MET A 71 -9.89 15.66 -38.34
CA MET A 71 -8.48 15.26 -38.30
C MET A 71 -8.04 14.86 -36.88
N SER A 72 -8.53 15.55 -35.85
CA SER A 72 -8.35 15.15 -34.45
C SER A 72 -9.00 13.80 -34.17
N ILE A 73 -10.25 13.60 -34.60
CA ILE A 73 -10.98 12.34 -34.40
C ILE A 73 -10.33 11.19 -35.17
N LEU A 74 -9.83 11.42 -36.39
CA LEU A 74 -9.07 10.40 -37.13
C LEU A 74 -7.75 10.07 -36.42
N LYS A 75 -7.08 11.06 -35.82
CA LYS A 75 -5.86 10.84 -35.04
C LYS A 75 -6.14 10.05 -33.75
N ASP A 76 -7.20 10.42 -33.04
CA ASP A 76 -7.64 9.75 -31.81
C ASP A 76 -8.15 8.33 -32.10
N TYR A 77 -8.87 8.14 -33.21
CA TYR A 77 -9.29 6.83 -33.69
C TYR A 77 -8.09 5.96 -34.06
N ASN A 78 -7.10 6.50 -34.78
CA ASN A 78 -5.89 5.77 -35.12
C ASN A 78 -5.07 5.42 -33.87
N GLU A 79 -5.03 6.31 -32.88
CA GLU A 79 -4.37 6.04 -31.60
C GLU A 79 -5.12 4.99 -30.77
N PHE A 80 -6.46 5.03 -30.76
CA PHE A 80 -7.33 4.07 -30.11
C PHE A 80 -7.23 2.69 -30.79
N ALA A 81 -7.33 2.62 -32.11
CA ALA A 81 -7.18 1.40 -32.90
C ALA A 81 -5.77 0.79 -32.73
N ARG A 82 -4.72 1.64 -32.62
CA ARG A 82 -3.36 1.20 -32.28
C ARG A 82 -3.30 0.63 -30.87
N LYS A 83 -3.89 1.27 -29.86
CA LYS A 83 -3.97 0.76 -28.48
C LYS A 83 -4.73 -0.57 -28.42
N LEU A 84 -5.79 -0.72 -29.21
CA LEU A 84 -6.61 -1.94 -29.28
C LEU A 84 -5.85 -3.08 -29.98
N ARG A 85 -5.13 -2.79 -31.08
CA ARG A 85 -4.22 -3.76 -31.72
C ARG A 85 -3.06 -4.18 -30.82
N CYS A 86 -2.47 -3.26 -30.06
CA CYS A 86 -1.45 -3.61 -29.07
C CYS A 86 -2.05 -4.49 -27.96
N ARG A 87 -3.24 -4.15 -27.46
CA ARG A 87 -3.93 -4.94 -26.42
C ARG A 87 -4.33 -6.34 -26.91
N TYR A 88 -4.70 -6.46 -28.18
CA TYR A 88 -4.96 -7.74 -28.85
C TYR A 88 -3.66 -8.53 -29.11
N MET A 89 -2.57 -7.89 -29.54
CA MET A 89 -1.27 -8.54 -29.78
C MET A 89 -0.57 -9.05 -28.50
N PHE A 90 -0.79 -8.41 -27.36
CA PHE A 90 -0.13 -8.76 -26.09
C PHE A 90 -1.05 -9.51 -25.10
N SER A 91 -2.25 -9.91 -25.52
CA SER A 91 -3.15 -10.79 -24.77
C SER A 91 -2.91 -12.23 -25.23
N GLN A 92 -1.94 -12.93 -24.64
CA GLN A 92 -1.68 -14.32 -25.03
C GLN A 92 -2.67 -15.29 -24.38
N GLU A 93 -3.42 -16.03 -25.21
CA GLU A 93 -3.43 -17.49 -25.19
C GLU A 93 -3.85 -18.04 -26.57
N LYS A 94 -3.29 -19.22 -26.89
CA LYS A 94 -3.10 -19.88 -28.19
C LYS A 94 -4.28 -19.80 -29.17
N THR A 95 -4.08 -19.16 -30.32
CA THR A 95 -4.83 -19.43 -31.56
C THR A 95 -3.85 -19.53 -32.72
N ASP A 96 -4.17 -20.39 -33.69
CA ASP A 96 -3.30 -20.77 -34.80
C ASP A 96 -2.76 -19.56 -35.57
N LEU A 97 -1.45 -19.56 -35.82
CA LEU A 97 -0.73 -18.44 -36.41
C LEU A 97 -1.18 -18.17 -37.85
N HIS A 98 -1.42 -16.89 -38.16
CA HIS A 98 -1.73 -16.42 -39.51
C HIS A 98 -0.56 -16.69 -40.50
N PRO A 99 -0.83 -17.21 -41.71
CA PRO A 99 0.19 -17.72 -42.66
C PRO A 99 1.18 -16.70 -43.27
N PHE A 100 1.18 -15.43 -42.83
CA PHE A 100 2.07 -14.38 -43.38
C PHE A 100 3.03 -13.78 -42.35
N ARG A 101 3.40 -14.54 -41.31
CA ARG A 101 4.41 -14.12 -40.33
C ARG A 101 5.69 -14.91 -40.50
N SER A 102 6.72 -14.31 -41.11
CA SER A 102 8.09 -14.84 -41.04
C SER A 102 8.69 -14.50 -39.67
N ASN A 103 9.17 -15.50 -38.94
CA ASN A 103 9.75 -15.35 -37.61
C ASN A 103 11.08 -14.57 -37.70
N THR A 104 11.29 -13.54 -36.89
CA THR A 104 12.51 -12.69 -36.93
C THR A 104 13.73 -13.32 -36.23
N GLY A 105 13.64 -14.57 -35.78
CA GLY A 105 14.79 -15.34 -35.23
C GLY A 105 15.47 -14.75 -33.99
N TYR A 106 15.02 -13.61 -33.48
CA TYR A 106 15.68 -12.88 -32.40
C TYR A 106 15.48 -13.59 -31.05
N LYS A 107 16.56 -14.17 -30.54
CA LYS A 107 16.70 -14.61 -29.15
C LYS A 107 17.66 -13.64 -28.45
N PRO A 108 17.19 -12.81 -27.49
CA PRO A 108 18.10 -11.92 -26.77
C PRO A 108 19.09 -12.74 -25.93
N ALA A 109 20.36 -12.33 -25.94
CA ALA A 109 21.42 -12.93 -25.14
C ALA A 109 21.17 -12.70 -23.65
N SER A 110 21.40 -13.73 -22.83
CA SER A 110 21.06 -13.79 -21.41
C SER A 110 22.00 -13.02 -20.46
N THR A 111 22.88 -12.17 -20.98
CA THR A 111 23.94 -11.51 -20.18
C THR A 111 24.16 -10.07 -20.64
N CYS A 112 23.47 -9.12 -20.02
CA CYS A 112 23.90 -7.72 -20.05
C CYS A 112 24.82 -7.52 -18.85
N HIS A 113 26.12 -7.30 -19.08
CA HIS A 113 27.08 -7.06 -18.01
C HIS A 113 26.89 -5.64 -17.44
N THR A 114 26.91 -5.49 -16.12
CA THR A 114 26.69 -4.20 -15.41
C THR A 114 27.63 -3.09 -15.90
N LEU A 115 28.84 -3.45 -16.32
CA LEU A 115 29.86 -2.52 -16.80
C LEU A 115 29.48 -1.89 -18.17
N ASP A 116 28.85 -2.68 -19.05
CA ASP A 116 28.39 -2.21 -20.36
C ASP A 116 27.23 -1.23 -20.20
N TYR A 117 26.33 -1.51 -19.24
CA TYR A 117 25.25 -0.61 -18.87
C TYR A 117 25.76 0.72 -18.32
N ILE A 118 26.74 0.70 -17.40
CA ILE A 118 27.32 1.93 -16.85
C ILE A 118 28.04 2.74 -17.94
N THR A 119 28.81 2.09 -18.80
CA THR A 119 29.53 2.75 -19.90
C THR A 119 28.57 3.45 -20.85
N GLU A 120 27.46 2.79 -21.20
CA GLU A 120 26.44 3.36 -22.08
C GLU A 120 25.64 4.48 -21.38
N VAL A 121 25.35 4.36 -20.09
CA VAL A 121 24.73 5.43 -19.30
C VAL A 121 25.62 6.67 -19.29
N THR A 122 26.92 6.52 -19.06
CA THR A 122 27.88 7.62 -19.10
C THR A 122 27.96 8.25 -20.49
N ARG A 123 27.93 7.45 -21.56
CA ARG A 123 27.88 7.95 -22.95
C ARG A 123 26.61 8.77 -23.22
N GLN A 124 25.44 8.32 -22.76
CA GLN A 124 24.17 9.02 -22.95
C GLN A 124 24.03 10.26 -22.07
N LEU A 125 24.67 10.26 -20.90
CA LEU A 125 24.75 11.43 -20.05
C LEU A 125 25.82 12.42 -20.51
N ASN A 126 26.79 12.02 -21.34
CA ASN A 126 27.77 12.96 -21.88
C ASN A 126 27.20 13.78 -23.06
N THR A 127 26.29 14.70 -22.75
CA THR A 127 25.62 15.58 -23.71
C THR A 127 25.75 17.04 -23.29
N GLN A 128 25.36 17.98 -24.15
CA GLN A 128 25.33 19.41 -23.82
C GLN A 128 24.48 19.80 -22.59
N HIS A 129 23.62 18.89 -22.09
CA HIS A 129 22.69 19.15 -20.99
C HIS A 129 23.16 18.61 -19.63
N TYR A 130 24.19 17.76 -19.62
CA TYR A 130 24.65 17.07 -18.43
C TYR A 130 26.18 17.07 -18.43
N CYS A 131 26.80 17.40 -17.31
CA CYS A 131 28.26 17.35 -17.14
C CYS A 131 28.61 16.45 -15.97
N GLN A 132 29.73 15.73 -16.09
CA GLN A 132 30.30 15.00 -14.98
C GLN A 132 31.01 15.99 -14.05
N LEU A 133 30.75 15.89 -12.75
CA LEU A 133 31.40 16.70 -11.73
C LEU A 133 32.53 15.89 -11.10
N ASP A 134 33.75 16.44 -11.10
CA ASP A 134 34.94 15.79 -10.53
C ASP A 134 34.87 15.70 -8.99
N SER A 135 34.20 16.66 -8.37
CA SER A 135 33.92 16.69 -6.94
C SER A 135 32.55 17.31 -6.67
N PHE A 136 31.76 16.70 -5.80
CA PHE A 136 30.40 17.16 -5.50
C PHE A 136 30.32 17.71 -4.06
N ASN A 137 30.12 19.02 -3.91
CA ASN A 137 29.80 19.65 -2.63
C ASN A 137 28.29 19.95 -2.53
N MET A 138 27.58 19.08 -1.82
CA MET A 138 26.13 19.18 -1.66
C MET A 138 25.71 20.48 -0.95
N ALA A 139 26.52 20.98 -0.01
CA ALA A 139 26.16 22.15 0.80
C ALA A 139 26.17 23.44 -0.04
N GLU A 140 27.11 23.55 -0.98
CA GLU A 140 27.28 24.71 -1.84
C GLU A 140 26.18 24.81 -2.91
N LEU A 141 25.87 23.68 -3.57
CA LEU A 141 24.78 23.63 -4.55
C LEU A 141 23.43 24.01 -3.93
N LYS A 142 23.19 23.60 -2.68
CA LYS A 142 21.96 23.96 -1.94
C LYS A 142 21.85 25.47 -1.74
N ILE A 143 22.95 26.16 -1.42
CA ILE A 143 22.97 27.61 -1.26
C ILE A 143 22.64 28.28 -2.60
N GLN A 144 23.30 27.85 -3.68
CA GLN A 144 23.10 28.41 -5.02
C GLN A 144 21.65 28.24 -5.51
N VAL A 145 21.02 27.08 -5.29
CA VAL A 145 19.63 26.84 -5.69
C VAL A 145 18.66 27.75 -4.92
N ILE A 146 18.87 27.94 -3.62
CA ILE A 146 18.04 28.83 -2.81
C ILE A 146 18.17 30.28 -3.28
N GLU A 147 19.40 30.74 -3.53
CA GLU A 147 19.67 32.09 -4.03
C GLU A 147 19.04 32.32 -5.41
N TYR A 148 19.11 31.32 -6.28
CA TYR A 148 18.49 31.38 -7.59
C TYR A 148 16.96 31.46 -7.50
N ILE A 149 16.32 30.62 -6.71
CA ILE A 149 14.85 30.67 -6.51
C ILE A 149 14.42 32.01 -5.91
N LYS A 150 15.22 32.56 -4.99
CA LYS A 150 15.00 33.91 -4.44
C LYS A 150 15.09 34.98 -5.53
N SER A 151 16.09 34.91 -6.40
CA SER A 151 16.22 35.83 -7.53
C SER A 151 15.01 35.78 -8.47
N LEU A 152 14.45 34.59 -8.72
CA LEU A 152 13.26 34.42 -9.57
C LEU A 152 12.01 35.05 -8.94
N TYR A 153 11.89 34.99 -7.61
CA TYR A 153 10.80 35.64 -6.89
C TYR A 153 10.96 37.16 -6.86
N ASP A 154 12.18 37.64 -6.60
CA ASP A 154 12.48 39.07 -6.59
C ASP A 154 12.29 39.69 -8.00
N GLN A 155 12.53 38.92 -9.06
CA GLN A 155 12.23 39.29 -10.45
C GLN A 155 10.74 39.15 -10.83
N GLY A 156 9.90 38.63 -9.93
CA GLY A 156 8.46 38.46 -10.16
C GLY A 156 8.09 37.37 -11.17
N ILE A 157 9.03 36.48 -11.52
CA ILE A 157 8.80 35.36 -12.46
C ILE A 157 7.94 34.28 -11.79
N ILE A 158 8.09 34.09 -10.49
CA ILE A 158 7.32 33.14 -9.69
C ILE A 158 6.46 33.88 -8.65
N ASP A 159 5.23 33.40 -8.45
CA ASP A 159 4.32 33.97 -7.47
C ASP A 159 4.64 33.50 -6.04
N LYS A 160 4.06 34.16 -5.04
CA LYS A 160 4.34 33.87 -3.62
C LYS A 160 4.02 32.43 -3.22
N ILE A 161 3.02 31.80 -3.85
CA ILE A 161 2.65 30.40 -3.55
C ILE A 161 3.71 29.48 -4.17
N SER A 162 4.11 29.71 -5.42
CA SER A 162 5.20 28.94 -6.06
C SER A 162 6.54 29.14 -5.37
N PHE A 163 6.89 30.36 -4.96
CA PHE A 163 8.09 30.62 -4.17
C PHE A 163 8.05 29.87 -2.84
N LYS A 164 6.92 29.91 -2.13
CA LYS A 164 6.74 29.16 -0.88
C LYS A 164 6.79 27.64 -1.10
N PHE A 165 6.26 27.14 -2.22
CA PHE A 165 6.31 25.72 -2.57
C PHE A 165 7.72 25.26 -2.94
N LEU A 166 8.44 26.03 -3.76
CA LEU A 166 9.81 25.72 -4.22
C LEU A 166 10.85 25.88 -3.12
N THR A 167 10.66 26.84 -2.20
CA THR A 167 11.51 27.00 -1.02
C THR A 167 11.07 26.15 0.17
N ASN A 168 9.86 25.58 0.10
CA ASN A 168 9.13 24.81 1.09
C ASN A 168 9.58 25.06 2.54
N GLY A 169 9.58 26.34 2.95
CA GLY A 169 10.01 26.78 4.28
C GLY A 169 11.31 26.10 4.76
N GLN A 170 12.48 26.52 4.26
CA GLN A 170 13.80 26.05 4.74
C GLN A 170 14.14 24.54 4.55
N LYS A 171 13.30 23.72 3.92
CA LYS A 171 13.56 22.27 3.71
C LYS A 171 14.56 21.90 2.60
N LEU A 172 15.09 22.86 1.84
CA LEU A 172 16.14 22.61 0.83
C LEU A 172 17.49 22.19 1.44
N ARG A 173 17.70 22.42 2.75
CA ARG A 173 18.90 21.95 3.46
C ARG A 173 18.97 20.42 3.59
N ASP A 174 17.84 19.72 3.48
CA ASP A 174 17.72 18.29 3.83
C ASP A 174 17.41 17.40 2.62
N ALA A 175 17.44 17.94 1.40
CA ALA A 175 17.15 17.19 0.17
C ALA A 175 18.19 16.07 -0.11
N ARG A 176 17.71 14.83 -0.30
CA ARG A 176 18.50 13.69 -0.77
C ARG A 176 18.79 13.80 -2.28
N LEU A 177 19.94 13.28 -2.71
CA LEU A 177 20.24 13.10 -4.14
C LEU A 177 19.28 12.08 -4.74
N GLY A 178 18.51 12.48 -5.76
CA GLY A 178 17.69 11.55 -6.53
C GLY A 178 18.59 10.62 -7.35
N ARG A 179 18.37 9.31 -7.25
CA ARG A 179 19.09 8.35 -8.11
C ARG A 179 18.51 8.42 -9.52
N ILE A 180 19.37 8.55 -10.52
CA ILE A 180 18.98 8.56 -11.94
C ILE A 180 19.13 7.14 -12.47
N TYR A 181 18.04 6.61 -13.01
CA TYR A 181 18.04 5.35 -13.76
C TYR A 181 17.78 5.67 -15.23
N ILE A 182 18.49 5.02 -16.16
CA ILE A 182 18.19 5.15 -17.58
C ILE A 182 17.50 3.88 -18.03
N LEU A 183 16.21 3.98 -18.39
CA LEU A 183 15.55 2.86 -19.05
C LEU A 183 16.00 2.83 -20.51
N PRO A 184 16.59 1.72 -21.00
CA PRO A 184 16.87 1.57 -22.42
C PRO A 184 15.52 1.58 -23.17
N LYS A 185 15.35 2.57 -24.06
CA LYS A 185 14.16 2.62 -24.91
C LYS A 185 14.38 1.68 -26.08
N ILE A 186 13.45 0.75 -26.28
CA ILE A 186 13.36 0.01 -27.54
C ILE A 186 12.81 1.00 -28.59
N HIS A 187 13.70 1.64 -29.36
CA HIS A 187 13.27 2.40 -30.53
C HIS A 187 12.86 1.44 -31.64
N ARG A 188 11.84 1.83 -32.41
CA ARG A 188 11.58 1.19 -33.70
C ARG A 188 12.63 1.74 -34.66
N LEU A 189 13.70 0.98 -34.88
CA LEU A 189 14.79 1.34 -35.78
C LEU A 189 14.23 1.63 -37.19
N GLU A 190 14.82 2.59 -37.89
CA GLU A 190 14.52 2.78 -39.31
C GLU A 190 14.91 1.53 -40.09
N THR A 191 14.14 1.22 -41.13
CA THR A 191 14.23 -0.04 -41.89
C THR A 191 15.63 -0.29 -42.46
N GLU A 192 16.38 0.76 -42.77
CA GLU A 192 17.75 0.67 -43.29
C GLU A 192 18.78 0.36 -42.20
N THR A 193 18.65 0.99 -41.02
CA THR A 193 19.50 0.71 -39.86
C THR A 193 19.29 -0.72 -39.34
N PHE A 194 18.05 -1.21 -39.39
CA PHE A 194 17.71 -2.60 -39.05
C PHE A 194 18.36 -3.60 -40.02
N LYS A 195 18.43 -3.27 -41.32
CA LYS A 195 19.09 -4.11 -42.33
C LYS A 195 20.61 -4.17 -42.13
N GLN A 196 21.25 -3.08 -41.75
CA GLN A 196 22.67 -3.05 -41.38
C GLN A 196 22.95 -3.89 -40.13
N ILE A 197 22.15 -3.74 -39.07
CA ILE A 197 22.30 -4.52 -37.83
C ILE A 197 22.10 -6.02 -38.06
N GLN A 198 21.24 -6.40 -39.02
CA GLN A 198 20.99 -7.79 -39.38
C GLN A 198 22.14 -8.42 -40.19
N HIS A 199 22.95 -7.60 -40.86
CA HIS A 199 24.09 -8.05 -41.65
C HIS A 199 25.36 -8.20 -40.80
N ASP A 200 25.59 -7.26 -39.88
CA ASP A 200 26.88 -7.13 -39.17
C ASP A 200 26.83 -7.58 -37.69
N GLY A 201 25.63 -7.86 -37.15
CA GLY A 201 25.46 -8.27 -35.75
C GLY A 201 25.57 -7.12 -34.74
N LEU A 202 24.95 -7.28 -33.56
CA LEU A 202 24.78 -6.21 -32.57
C LEU A 202 26.09 -5.75 -31.89
N ASN A 203 27.18 -6.50 -32.06
CA ASN A 203 28.45 -6.26 -31.36
C ASN A 203 29.41 -5.34 -32.11
N GLU A 204 29.23 -5.13 -33.41
CA GLU A 204 30.13 -4.26 -34.22
C GLU A 204 29.59 -2.83 -34.38
N LEU A 205 28.27 -2.64 -34.26
CA LEU A 205 27.65 -1.32 -34.25
C LEU A 205 27.35 -0.93 -32.80
N ASN A 206 28.21 -0.06 -32.24
CA ASN A 206 28.11 0.63 -30.95
C ASN A 206 26.84 1.52 -30.81
N ILE A 207 25.67 0.99 -31.16
CA ILE A 207 24.42 1.73 -31.31
C ILE A 207 23.36 1.04 -30.44
N ILE A 208 23.48 1.21 -29.13
CA ILE A 208 22.36 1.00 -28.22
C ILE A 208 21.44 2.23 -28.31
N PRO A 209 20.13 2.06 -28.55
CA PRO A 209 19.20 3.18 -28.69
C PRO A 209 19.12 4.04 -27.41
N PRO A 210 19.11 5.39 -27.52
CA PRO A 210 19.15 6.27 -26.35
C PRO A 210 17.93 6.07 -25.45
N GLY A 211 18.19 5.80 -24.18
CA GLY A 211 17.21 5.64 -23.13
C GLY A 211 16.62 6.97 -22.66
N ARG A 212 15.58 6.91 -21.81
CA ARG A 212 15.06 8.10 -21.13
C ARG A 212 15.50 8.05 -19.67
N PRO A 213 16.18 9.09 -19.15
CA PRO A 213 16.51 9.16 -17.74
C PRO A 213 15.23 9.33 -16.92
N ILE A 214 15.11 8.56 -15.84
CA ILE A 214 14.07 8.62 -14.84
C ILE A 214 14.75 8.86 -13.50
N ILE A 215 14.41 9.98 -12.86
CA ILE A 215 14.83 10.25 -11.49
C ILE A 215 13.85 9.50 -10.59
N SER A 216 14.36 8.59 -9.78
CA SER A 216 13.57 7.91 -8.77
C SER A 216 14.10 8.28 -7.39
N GLN A 217 13.21 8.85 -6.57
CA GLN A 217 13.35 8.92 -5.12
C GLN A 217 12.84 7.59 -4.52
N CYS A 218 13.39 6.45 -4.94
CA CYS A 218 13.06 5.16 -4.34
C CYS A 218 13.83 5.01 -3.03
N GLY A 219 13.19 5.40 -1.94
CA GLY A 219 13.47 4.91 -0.61
C GLY A 219 12.16 4.94 0.15
N SER A 220 11.58 3.78 0.44
CA SER A 220 10.47 3.67 1.39
C SER A 220 11.03 3.85 2.79
N VAL A 221 10.43 4.73 3.60
CA VAL A 221 10.87 4.98 4.98
C VAL A 221 10.72 3.70 5.81
N THR A 222 11.82 3.16 6.33
CA THR A 222 11.77 2.02 7.25
C THR A 222 11.73 2.49 8.70
N GLU A 223 10.59 3.10 9.06
CA GLU A 223 10.28 3.48 10.43
C GLU A 223 9.59 2.32 11.16
N LEU A 224 10.07 2.04 12.37
CA LEU A 224 9.49 1.12 13.33
C LEU A 224 8.95 1.92 14.52
N GLY A 225 7.74 1.61 14.98
CA GLY A 225 7.13 2.29 16.14
C GLY A 225 6.18 1.41 16.92
N ASN A 226 5.97 1.79 18.20
CA ASN A 226 5.05 1.12 19.12
C ASN A 226 4.04 2.08 19.79
N GLY A 227 3.87 3.28 19.21
CA GLY A 227 3.01 4.34 19.72
C GLY A 227 3.53 5.14 20.92
N LYS A 228 4.68 4.76 21.51
CA LYS A 228 5.41 5.58 22.50
C LYS A 228 6.68 6.18 21.89
N VAL A 229 7.42 5.35 21.19
CA VAL A 229 8.66 5.70 20.50
C VAL A 229 8.66 5.14 19.09
N SER A 230 9.32 5.83 18.16
CA SER A 230 9.69 5.27 16.87
C SER A 230 11.13 5.58 16.50
N VAL A 231 11.70 4.72 15.66
CA VAL A 231 13.07 4.82 15.17
C VAL A 231 13.05 4.44 13.69
N SER A 232 13.78 5.19 12.88
CA SER A 232 13.96 4.91 11.45
C SER A 232 15.37 4.38 11.20
N LEU A 233 15.49 3.27 10.44
CA LEU A 233 16.79 2.64 10.15
C LEU A 233 17.68 3.47 9.20
N ASP A 234 17.05 4.31 8.37
CA ASP A 234 17.72 5.03 7.28
C ASP A 234 17.74 6.55 7.51
N SER A 235 17.42 7.00 8.73
CA SER A 235 17.26 8.41 9.06
C SER A 235 18.33 8.93 10.00
N GLU A 236 18.98 10.01 9.58
CA GLU A 236 19.82 10.83 10.44
C GLU A 236 19.00 11.72 11.41
N LYS A 237 17.68 11.54 11.51
CA LYS A 237 16.82 12.37 12.37
C LYS A 237 16.65 11.83 13.80
N GLY A 238 17.14 10.63 14.07
CA GLY A 238 17.15 10.01 15.41
C GLY A 238 15.85 9.29 15.74
N MET A 239 15.49 9.32 17.03
CA MET A 239 14.26 8.71 17.57
C MET A 239 13.14 9.74 17.62
N TYR A 240 11.88 9.30 17.52
CA TYR A 240 10.72 10.16 17.70
C TYR A 240 9.91 9.73 18.92
N ILE A 241 9.38 10.71 19.65
CA ILE A 241 8.48 10.49 20.79
C ILE A 241 7.10 11.07 20.52
N ARG A 242 6.11 10.52 21.22
CA ARG A 242 4.71 10.96 21.13
C ARG A 242 4.54 12.32 21.79
N LEU A 243 4.10 13.31 21.00
CA LEU A 243 3.70 14.63 21.52
C LEU A 243 2.18 14.80 21.53
N ASN A 244 1.52 14.43 20.43
CA ASN A 244 0.08 14.61 20.23
C ASN A 244 -0.59 13.30 19.77
N ARG A 245 -1.17 13.30 18.56
CA ARG A 245 -1.85 12.16 17.95
C ARG A 245 -0.90 11.16 17.28
N ALA A 246 0.30 11.61 16.90
CA ALA A 246 1.35 10.82 16.24
C ALA A 246 2.71 11.01 16.94
N LEU A 247 3.68 10.18 16.54
CA LEU A 247 5.10 10.31 16.91
C LEU A 247 5.71 11.39 16.02
N SER A 248 5.98 12.56 16.57
CA SER A 248 6.37 13.73 15.77
C SER A 248 7.49 14.56 16.39
N LEU A 249 7.76 14.38 17.68
CA LEU A 249 8.80 15.14 18.36
C LEU A 249 10.14 14.40 18.21
N THR A 250 11.08 15.02 17.51
CA THR A 250 12.41 14.47 17.27
C THR A 250 13.25 14.50 18.54
N VAL A 251 13.88 13.37 18.82
CA VAL A 251 14.90 13.18 19.84
C VAL A 251 16.17 12.86 19.10
N LYS A 252 17.16 13.76 19.22
CA LYS A 252 18.48 13.60 18.61
C LYS A 252 19.32 12.57 19.37
N TYR A 253 18.81 11.36 19.40
CA TYR A 253 19.39 10.18 20.02
C TYR A 253 19.30 9.03 19.01
N TYR A 254 20.44 8.41 18.72
CA TYR A 254 20.58 7.37 17.71
C TYR A 254 20.88 6.05 18.43
N PRO A 255 19.87 5.19 18.64
CA PRO A 255 20.07 3.91 19.32
C PRO A 255 20.66 2.83 18.41
N ILE A 256 20.58 3.02 17.09
CA ILE A 256 21.07 2.07 16.09
C ILE A 256 22.60 2.17 16.03
N VAL A 257 23.25 1.02 16.15
CA VAL A 257 24.68 0.87 15.91
C VAL A 257 24.88 0.82 14.40
N THR A 258 25.79 1.64 13.89
CA THR A 258 26.14 1.62 12.46
C THR A 258 27.47 0.93 12.27
N GLU A 259 27.48 -0.09 11.43
CA GLU A 259 28.69 -0.83 11.07
C GLU A 259 29.37 -0.20 9.85
N HIS A 260 30.66 0.10 9.96
CA HIS A 260 31.48 0.60 8.86
C HIS A 260 32.73 -0.25 8.67
N LEU A 261 33.08 -0.42 7.38
CA LEU A 261 34.26 -1.13 6.89
C LEU A 261 34.91 -0.24 5.85
N ASP A 262 35.88 0.56 6.28
CA ASP A 262 36.43 1.68 5.51
C ASP A 262 37.10 1.25 4.19
N ASP A 263 37.49 -0.02 4.07
CA ASP A 263 38.27 -0.56 2.94
C ASP A 263 37.45 -1.42 1.94
N TYR A 264 36.15 -1.64 2.16
CA TYR A 264 35.37 -2.62 1.39
C TYR A 264 34.09 -2.06 0.78
N SER A 265 33.85 -2.37 -0.50
CA SER A 265 32.57 -2.09 -1.16
C SER A 265 31.48 -2.99 -0.58
N SER A 266 30.35 -2.39 -0.20
CA SER A 266 29.20 -3.10 0.36
C SER A 266 28.00 -3.11 -0.60
N LYS A 267 27.19 -4.16 -0.50
CA LYS A 267 25.83 -4.20 -1.02
C LYS A 267 24.87 -4.12 0.15
N ASP A 268 23.97 -3.16 0.12
CA ASP A 268 22.98 -2.90 1.17
C ASP A 268 21.56 -3.27 0.71
N ALA A 269 20.79 -3.84 1.63
CA ALA A 269 19.37 -4.05 1.46
C ALA A 269 18.65 -3.82 2.79
N THR A 270 17.61 -2.99 2.77
CA THR A 270 16.73 -2.79 3.93
C THR A 270 15.40 -3.47 3.65
N VAL A 271 14.97 -4.36 4.54
CA VAL A 271 13.74 -5.13 4.43
C VAL A 271 12.85 -4.83 5.62
N LEU A 272 11.62 -4.38 5.39
CA LEU A 272 10.61 -4.18 6.42
C LEU A 272 9.52 -5.25 6.29
N ASN A 273 9.39 -6.10 7.30
CA ASN A 273 8.27 -7.04 7.41
C ASN A 273 7.13 -6.40 8.19
N ILE A 274 6.10 -5.93 7.49
CA ILE A 274 4.94 -5.23 8.09
C ILE A 274 4.04 -6.13 8.96
N HIS A 275 4.06 -7.45 8.76
CA HIS A 275 3.22 -8.38 9.52
C HIS A 275 3.84 -8.74 10.88
N HIS A 276 5.16 -8.84 10.93
CA HIS A 276 5.90 -9.12 12.16
C HIS A 276 6.47 -7.86 12.81
N VAL A 277 6.47 -6.73 12.08
CA VAL A 277 7.05 -5.46 12.48
C VAL A 277 8.49 -5.63 12.93
N ILE A 278 9.29 -6.18 12.00
CA ILE A 278 10.73 -6.37 12.12
C ILE A 278 11.34 -5.76 10.86
N ALA A 279 12.35 -4.91 11.05
CA ALA A 279 13.13 -4.39 9.94
C ALA A 279 14.56 -4.88 10.05
N ASP A 280 15.05 -5.42 8.94
CA ASP A 280 16.38 -6.00 8.81
C ASP A 280 17.18 -5.14 7.82
N LYS A 281 18.34 -4.64 8.26
CA LYS A 281 19.33 -4.01 7.39
C LYS A 281 20.44 -5.03 7.16
N ILE A 282 20.57 -5.48 5.92
CA ILE A 282 21.53 -6.50 5.51
C ILE A 282 22.60 -5.83 4.68
N GLN A 283 23.85 -5.93 5.14
CA GLN A 283 25.02 -5.44 4.41
C GLN A 283 25.94 -6.62 4.11
N CYS A 284 26.31 -6.77 2.84
CA CYS A 284 27.27 -7.78 2.40
C CYS A 284 28.53 -7.10 1.89
N PHE A 285 29.67 -7.47 2.48
CA PHE A 285 30.99 -6.99 2.11
C PHE A 285 31.78 -8.13 1.46
N GLU A 286 32.51 -7.83 0.39
CA GLU A 286 33.39 -8.81 -0.25
C GLU A 286 34.77 -8.79 0.43
N VAL A 287 35.05 -9.76 1.29
CA VAL A 287 36.25 -9.74 2.13
C VAL A 287 37.14 -10.97 1.92
N LYS A 288 38.47 -10.77 1.95
CA LYS A 288 39.47 -11.82 1.64
C LYS A 288 39.93 -12.64 2.85
N ASN A 289 39.95 -12.08 4.06
CA ASN A 289 40.49 -12.69 5.29
C ASN A 289 39.68 -12.28 6.54
N SER A 290 40.20 -12.48 7.77
CA SER A 290 39.58 -12.00 9.02
C SER A 290 39.35 -10.49 9.00
N VAL A 291 38.22 -10.06 9.53
CA VAL A 291 37.70 -8.70 9.38
C VAL A 291 37.58 -8.03 10.73
N VAL A 292 38.01 -6.77 10.83
CA VAL A 292 37.69 -5.91 11.97
C VAL A 292 36.55 -5.00 11.52
N VAL A 293 35.41 -5.12 12.18
CA VAL A 293 34.25 -4.27 11.93
C VAL A 293 34.27 -3.13 12.94
N ASN A 294 34.21 -1.89 12.46
CA ASN A 294 34.08 -0.71 13.30
C ASN A 294 32.59 -0.51 13.62
N LEU A 295 32.29 -0.34 14.90
CA LEU A 295 30.95 -0.17 15.41
C LEU A 295 30.79 1.25 15.93
N ASP A 296 30.04 2.06 15.18
CA ASP A 296 29.73 3.41 15.57
C ASP A 296 28.39 3.42 16.30
N GLN A 297 28.46 3.59 17.62
CA GLN A 297 27.30 3.93 18.42
C GLN A 297 27.31 5.45 18.60
N ILE A 298 26.72 6.19 17.65
CA ILE A 298 26.67 7.66 17.61
C ILE A 298 25.94 8.27 18.84
N GLY A 299 25.33 7.41 19.67
CA GLY A 299 24.63 7.76 20.90
C GLY A 299 25.15 9.01 21.61
N GLN A 300 24.24 9.99 21.71
CA GLN A 300 24.28 11.16 22.59
C GLN A 300 25.04 12.42 22.12
N THR A 301 24.92 12.80 20.84
CA THR A 301 25.62 14.00 20.35
C THR A 301 24.89 15.33 20.53
N GLN A 302 23.58 15.38 20.85
CA GLN A 302 22.84 16.67 20.82
C GLN A 302 21.78 16.93 21.91
N LEU A 303 21.68 16.13 22.98
CA LEU A 303 20.80 16.48 24.12
C LEU A 303 21.47 17.53 25.01
N LYS A 304 20.91 18.75 25.07
CA LYS A 304 21.36 19.83 25.95
C LYS A 304 21.11 19.45 27.42
N ASP A 305 22.07 19.75 28.30
CA ASP A 305 22.02 19.51 29.75
C ASP A 305 21.80 18.04 30.17
N ALA A 306 22.36 17.09 29.40
CA ALA A 306 22.21 15.67 29.65
C ALA A 306 23.02 15.22 30.89
N LYS A 307 22.35 14.67 31.91
CA LYS A 307 23.02 13.96 33.02
C LYS A 307 23.25 12.51 32.60
N VAL A 308 24.50 12.05 32.72
CA VAL A 308 24.89 10.69 32.30
C VAL A 308 25.39 9.90 33.50
N SER A 309 24.86 8.69 33.68
CA SER A 309 25.34 7.72 34.65
C SER A 309 25.71 6.41 33.94
N LYS A 310 26.87 5.86 34.29
CA LYS A 310 27.29 4.52 33.84
C LYS A 310 26.94 3.51 34.91
N ALA A 311 26.44 2.36 34.51
CA ALA A 311 26.16 1.24 35.39
C ALA A 311 26.37 -0.08 34.64
N SER A 312 26.37 -1.18 35.39
CA SER A 312 26.59 -2.53 34.85
C SER A 312 25.48 -3.44 35.34
N THR A 313 24.96 -4.28 34.46
CA THR A 313 23.96 -5.31 34.79
C THR A 313 24.41 -6.67 34.29
N THR A 314 23.68 -7.73 34.64
CA THR A 314 23.93 -9.09 34.16
C THR A 314 22.88 -9.47 33.12
N ASP A 315 23.32 -9.99 31.99
CA ASP A 315 22.46 -10.54 30.93
C ASP A 315 21.85 -11.89 31.36
N ALA A 316 20.90 -12.42 30.59
CA ALA A 316 20.23 -13.71 30.83
C ALA A 316 21.22 -14.90 30.95
N THR A 317 22.41 -14.75 30.37
CA THR A 317 23.51 -15.72 30.39
C THR A 317 24.47 -15.56 31.59
N GLY A 318 24.26 -14.56 32.44
CA GLY A 318 25.11 -14.23 33.59
C GLY A 318 26.34 -13.38 33.25
N MET A 319 26.50 -12.93 32.00
CA MET A 319 27.59 -12.05 31.59
C MET A 319 27.33 -10.60 32.04
N SER A 320 28.37 -9.91 32.52
CA SER A 320 28.27 -8.49 32.87
C SER A 320 28.27 -7.62 31.62
N VAL A 321 27.27 -6.73 31.53
CA VAL A 321 27.06 -5.81 30.41
C VAL A 321 27.04 -4.38 30.95
N GLU A 322 27.86 -3.51 30.37
CA GLU A 322 27.88 -2.08 30.69
C GLU A 322 26.76 -1.36 29.95
N TYR A 323 26.07 -0.46 30.64
CA TYR A 323 25.04 0.40 30.05
C TYR A 323 25.20 1.86 30.49
N THR A 324 24.67 2.75 29.67
CA THR A 324 24.74 4.19 29.87
C THR A 324 23.33 4.75 29.99
N SER A 325 23.02 5.39 31.11
CA SER A 325 21.73 6.02 31.39
C SER A 325 21.86 7.53 31.27
N THR A 326 20.94 8.14 30.53
CA THR A 326 20.98 9.52 30.05
C THR A 326 19.67 10.19 30.41
N GLN A 327 19.71 11.30 31.15
CA GLN A 327 18.55 12.14 31.40
C GLN A 327 18.72 13.48 30.70
N GLY A 328 17.74 13.91 29.91
CA GLY A 328 17.79 15.20 29.20
C GLY A 328 16.42 15.87 29.09
N VAL A 329 16.43 17.05 28.45
CA VAL A 329 15.23 17.88 28.24
C VAL A 329 15.09 18.18 26.75
N ILE A 330 13.85 18.04 26.26
CA ILE A 330 13.48 18.38 24.89
C ILE A 330 12.50 19.55 24.94
N LEU A 331 12.81 20.61 24.21
CA LEU A 331 11.93 21.76 24.04
C LEU A 331 10.99 21.49 22.87
N ILE A 332 9.70 21.71 23.07
CA ILE A 332 8.72 21.62 21.98
C ILE A 332 8.80 22.92 21.17
N PRO A 333 9.04 22.86 19.85
CA PRO A 333 9.09 24.04 18.99
C PRO A 333 7.83 24.91 19.16
N ASP A 334 8.01 26.22 19.18
CA ASP A 334 6.94 27.23 19.22
C ASP A 334 5.96 27.14 20.41
N SER A 335 6.36 26.50 21.53
CA SER A 335 5.51 26.38 22.73
C SER A 335 6.23 26.71 24.04
N LYS A 336 5.45 26.92 25.11
CA LYS A 336 5.94 27.11 26.50
C LYS A 336 6.13 25.79 27.27
N TYR A 337 6.11 24.66 26.57
CA TYR A 337 6.18 23.33 27.16
C TYR A 337 7.51 22.63 26.85
N LYS A 338 7.92 21.76 27.76
CA LYS A 338 9.11 20.89 27.64
C LYS A 338 8.77 19.46 28.03
N VAL A 339 9.57 18.52 27.53
CA VAL A 339 9.49 17.10 27.85
C VAL A 339 10.77 16.66 28.52
N HIS A 340 10.65 15.98 29.66
CA HIS A 340 11.78 15.31 30.31
C HIS A 340 11.88 13.88 29.78
N ILE A 341 13.08 13.48 29.37
CA ILE A 341 13.35 12.14 28.82
C ILE A 341 14.51 11.49 29.57
N ALA A 342 14.38 10.20 29.86
CA ALA A 342 15.47 9.35 30.31
C ALA A 342 15.61 8.15 29.36
N ILE A 343 16.85 7.83 29.00
CA ILE A 343 17.21 6.78 28.04
C ILE A 343 18.37 5.98 28.63
N ALA A 344 18.22 4.66 28.75
CA ALA A 344 19.33 3.77 29.06
C ALA A 344 19.59 2.83 27.89
N THR A 345 20.85 2.74 27.48
CA THR A 345 21.26 1.92 26.34
C THR A 345 22.50 1.12 26.68
N VAL A 346 22.51 -0.15 26.27
CA VAL A 346 23.67 -1.04 26.36
C VAL A 346 24.82 -0.51 25.50
N LYS A 347 26.03 -0.48 26.08
CA LYS A 347 27.23 -0.03 25.40
C LYS A 347 27.98 -1.21 24.78
N ILE A 348 28.43 -1.05 23.54
CA ILE A 348 29.30 -2.03 22.86
C ILE A 348 30.72 -1.46 22.71
N GLY A 349 31.71 -2.34 22.58
CA GLY A 349 33.08 -1.96 22.23
C GLY A 349 33.17 -1.34 20.82
N PRO A 350 34.21 -0.54 20.54
CA PRO A 350 34.33 0.22 19.30
C PRO A 350 34.64 -0.63 18.07
N SER A 351 35.23 -1.81 18.25
CA SER A 351 35.56 -2.70 17.14
C SER A 351 35.52 -4.17 17.55
N VAL A 352 35.20 -5.02 16.58
CA VAL A 352 35.07 -6.48 16.78
C VAL A 352 35.79 -7.21 15.67
N ALA A 353 36.70 -8.10 16.04
CA ALA A 353 37.41 -8.97 15.11
C ALA A 353 36.65 -10.27 14.87
N ILE A 354 36.21 -10.50 13.63
CA ILE A 354 35.45 -11.70 13.22
C ILE A 354 36.38 -12.63 12.42
N LYS A 355 36.52 -13.87 12.89
CA LYS A 355 37.27 -14.94 12.20
C LYS A 355 36.41 -15.61 11.14
N ALA A 356 37.03 -16.13 10.09
CA ALA A 356 36.35 -16.88 9.03
C ALA A 356 35.50 -18.03 9.61
N GLY A 357 34.26 -18.17 9.13
CA GLY A 357 33.32 -19.20 9.58
C GLY A 357 32.72 -18.99 10.98
N LYS A 358 33.03 -17.89 11.67
CA LYS A 358 32.42 -17.55 12.96
C LYS A 358 31.38 -16.44 12.80
N SER A 359 30.26 -16.59 13.50
CA SER A 359 29.25 -15.54 13.65
C SER A 359 29.31 -14.95 15.05
N VAL A 360 29.26 -13.63 15.16
CA VAL A 360 29.11 -12.91 16.43
C VAL A 360 27.76 -12.22 16.42
N ARG A 361 27.03 -12.26 17.54
CA ARG A 361 25.74 -11.57 17.69
C ARG A 361 25.82 -10.66 18.91
N PHE A 362 25.37 -9.43 18.75
CA PHE A 362 25.26 -8.46 19.83
C PHE A 362 23.79 -8.16 20.09
N HIS A 363 23.41 -8.09 21.36
CA HIS A 363 22.08 -7.70 21.78
C HIS A 363 22.16 -6.32 22.42
N VAL A 364 21.57 -5.32 21.76
CA VAL A 364 21.55 -3.93 22.22
C VAL A 364 20.14 -3.59 22.65
N VAL A 365 19.96 -3.39 23.95
CA VAL A 365 18.68 -2.98 24.52
C VAL A 365 18.73 -1.49 24.82
N THR A 366 17.67 -0.79 24.40
CA THR A 366 17.43 0.61 24.72
C THR A 366 16.09 0.76 25.44
N ALA A 367 16.12 1.24 26.68
CA ALA A 367 14.95 1.57 27.48
C ALA A 367 14.73 3.09 27.48
N VAL A 368 13.50 3.53 27.24
CA VAL A 368 13.14 4.95 27.16
C VAL A 368 11.92 5.21 28.02
N ASN A 369 12.00 6.25 28.86
CA ASN A 369 10.85 6.77 29.60
C ASN A 369 10.83 8.30 29.51
N TYR A 370 9.64 8.88 29.34
CA TYR A 370 9.49 10.32 29.19
C TYR A 370 8.18 10.82 29.82
N THR A 371 8.16 12.09 30.21
CA THR A 371 6.98 12.74 30.79
C THR A 371 6.04 13.26 29.72
N GLN A 372 4.77 13.51 30.08
CA GLN A 372 3.92 14.37 29.25
C GLN A 372 4.49 15.80 29.19
N ALA A 373 3.99 16.62 28.26
CA ALA A 373 4.43 18.01 28.10
C ALA A 373 4.16 18.81 29.40
N VAL A 374 5.22 19.36 30.02
CA VAL A 374 5.16 20.12 31.27
C VAL A 374 5.63 21.56 31.03
N ASP A 375 5.17 22.52 31.83
CA ASP A 375 5.63 23.90 31.78
C ASP A 375 7.16 24.02 31.96
N LEU A 376 7.75 25.02 31.29
CA LEU A 376 9.19 25.32 31.33
C LEU A 376 9.80 25.43 32.75
N LYS A 377 9.01 25.80 33.75
CA LYS A 377 9.46 26.02 35.14
C LYS A 377 9.54 24.74 35.98
N SER A 378 8.98 23.63 35.51
CA SER A 378 8.99 22.36 36.25
C SER A 378 10.39 21.76 36.35
N LYS A 379 10.71 21.09 37.47
CA LYS A 379 11.98 20.36 37.62
C LYS A 379 11.85 18.95 37.03
N ALA A 380 12.98 18.40 36.58
CA ALA A 380 13.05 17.02 36.11
C ALA A 380 12.70 16.05 37.26
N PRO A 381 11.82 15.06 37.03
CA PRO A 381 11.52 14.07 38.06
C PRO A 381 12.72 13.14 38.31
N GLU A 382 13.12 12.97 39.57
CA GLU A 382 14.23 12.05 39.93
C GLU A 382 13.88 10.57 39.72
N HIS A 383 12.59 10.22 39.81
CA HIS A 383 12.14 8.84 39.60
C HIS A 383 12.31 8.35 38.16
N LEU A 384 12.47 9.26 37.19
CA LEU A 384 12.52 8.92 35.77
C LEU A 384 13.76 8.08 35.45
N GLN A 385 14.92 8.44 36.03
CA GLN A 385 16.16 7.71 35.84
C GLN A 385 16.12 6.31 36.47
N ARG A 386 15.68 6.23 37.74
CA ARG A 386 15.51 4.93 38.44
C ARG A 386 14.56 3.99 37.72
N SER A 387 13.46 4.52 37.17
CA SER A 387 12.49 3.73 36.41
C SER A 387 13.09 3.13 35.14
N VAL A 388 13.93 3.88 34.43
CA VAL A 388 14.59 3.38 33.21
C VAL A 388 15.66 2.34 33.55
N ASP A 389 16.43 2.54 34.60
CA ASP A 389 17.45 1.60 35.03
C ASP A 389 16.81 0.26 35.46
N GLN A 390 15.74 0.31 36.27
CA GLN A 390 14.98 -0.88 36.66
C GLN A 390 14.35 -1.60 35.45
N LEU A 391 13.84 -0.84 34.48
CA LEU A 391 13.27 -1.41 33.25
C LEU A 391 14.36 -2.14 32.46
N LEU A 392 15.52 -1.53 32.26
CA LEU A 392 16.64 -2.15 31.55
C LEU A 392 17.10 -3.43 32.26
N GLU A 393 17.28 -3.41 33.58
CA GLU A 393 17.66 -4.58 34.36
C GLU A 393 16.65 -5.73 34.26
N SER A 394 15.35 -5.40 34.21
CA SER A 394 14.31 -6.42 34.06
C SER A 394 14.33 -7.06 32.67
N VAL A 395 14.55 -6.28 31.61
CA VAL A 395 14.56 -6.74 30.22
C VAL A 395 15.82 -7.54 29.90
N MET A 396 16.97 -7.13 30.43
CA MET A 396 18.25 -7.84 30.23
C MET A 396 18.26 -9.26 30.83
N LYS A 397 17.34 -9.57 31.76
CA LYS A 397 17.18 -10.93 32.30
C LYS A 397 16.32 -11.84 31.40
N ILE A 398 15.66 -11.28 30.40
CA ILE A 398 14.77 -12.01 29.48
C ILE A 398 15.54 -12.37 28.22
N ASP A 399 15.38 -13.60 27.75
CA ASP A 399 16.00 -14.05 26.51
C ASP A 399 15.42 -13.32 25.28
N TYR A 400 16.29 -13.00 24.32
CA TYR A 400 15.93 -12.31 23.08
C TYR A 400 14.89 -13.08 22.25
N ALA A 401 15.00 -14.42 22.18
CA ALA A 401 14.09 -15.21 21.35
C ALA A 401 12.66 -15.12 21.90
N SER A 402 12.51 -15.18 23.23
CA SER A 402 11.23 -15.00 23.92
C SER A 402 10.64 -13.62 23.66
N LEU A 403 11.42 -12.54 23.79
CA LEU A 403 10.96 -11.17 23.52
C LEU A 403 10.47 -11.01 22.07
N ARG A 404 11.21 -11.59 21.12
CA ARG A 404 10.85 -11.57 19.70
C ARG A 404 9.57 -12.35 19.43
N GLU A 405 9.40 -13.52 20.03
CA GLU A 405 8.21 -14.35 19.85
C GLU A 405 6.96 -13.67 20.42
N GLU A 406 7.05 -13.08 21.61
CA GLU A 406 5.96 -12.31 22.21
C GLU A 406 5.56 -11.11 21.34
N HIS A 407 6.54 -10.36 20.82
CA HIS A 407 6.28 -9.24 19.89
C HIS A 407 5.55 -9.69 18.63
N ILE A 408 6.01 -10.78 18.00
CA ILE A 408 5.37 -11.33 16.79
C ILE A 408 3.93 -11.78 17.09
N LYS A 409 3.71 -12.39 18.25
CA LYS A 409 2.39 -12.85 18.68
C LYS A 409 1.42 -11.68 18.82
N VAL A 410 1.84 -10.60 19.49
CA VAL A 410 1.03 -9.38 19.65
C VAL A 410 0.66 -8.78 18.29
N TRP A 411 1.61 -8.63 17.39
CA TRP A 411 1.33 -8.09 16.06
C TRP A 411 0.43 -8.99 15.22
N ARG A 412 0.55 -10.31 15.34
CA ARG A 412 -0.36 -11.26 14.70
C ARG A 412 -1.80 -11.12 15.22
N ASP A 413 -1.96 -10.87 16.52
CA ASP A 413 -3.27 -10.65 17.14
C ASP A 413 -3.90 -9.33 16.68
N ILE A 414 -3.11 -8.25 16.58
CA ILE A 414 -3.54 -6.96 16.02
C ILE A 414 -3.94 -7.13 14.54
N TRP A 415 -3.14 -7.81 13.73
CA TRP A 415 -3.39 -8.04 12.30
C TRP A 415 -4.42 -9.13 11.97
N LYS A 416 -5.17 -9.63 12.96
CA LYS A 416 -6.13 -10.73 12.77
C LYS A 416 -7.31 -10.41 11.83
N SER A 417 -7.43 -9.18 11.33
CA SER A 417 -8.44 -8.88 10.32
C SER A 417 -8.15 -9.66 9.03
N GLU A 418 -8.92 -10.71 8.75
CA GLU A 418 -8.91 -11.51 7.51
C GLU A 418 -9.43 -10.75 6.27
N PHE A 419 -9.34 -9.42 6.29
CA PHE A 419 -9.80 -8.54 5.22
C PHE A 419 -8.69 -8.37 4.18
N GLY A 420 -8.97 -8.71 2.93
CA GLY A 420 -8.05 -8.54 1.80
C GLY A 420 -8.76 -7.94 0.60
N ILE A 421 -8.08 -7.03 -0.11
CA ILE A 421 -8.55 -6.46 -1.37
C ILE A 421 -7.78 -7.12 -2.52
N SER A 422 -8.49 -7.50 -3.59
CA SER A 422 -7.89 -8.09 -4.78
C SER A 422 -6.97 -7.10 -5.48
N ASN A 423 -5.79 -7.55 -5.93
CA ASN A 423 -4.83 -6.71 -6.63
C ASN A 423 -5.39 -6.23 -7.99
N SER A 424 -5.45 -4.92 -8.18
CA SER A 424 -5.90 -4.26 -9.40
C SER A 424 -4.70 -3.78 -10.23
N LYS A 425 -4.77 -4.00 -11.55
CA LYS A 425 -3.75 -3.53 -12.51
C LYS A 425 -4.09 -2.17 -13.13
N ALA A 426 -5.14 -1.49 -12.66
CA ALA A 426 -5.53 -0.19 -13.18
C ALA A 426 -4.57 0.91 -12.70
N ALA A 427 -4.23 1.88 -13.56
CA ALA A 427 -3.37 3.00 -13.20
C ALA A 427 -4.03 3.84 -12.08
N GLY A 428 -3.28 4.15 -11.03
CA GLY A 428 -3.78 4.88 -9.86
C GLY A 428 -4.72 4.08 -8.95
N SER A 429 -4.84 2.75 -9.15
CA SER A 429 -5.64 1.93 -8.25
C SER A 429 -4.95 1.73 -6.90
N LEU A 430 -5.75 1.81 -5.84
CA LEU A 430 -5.31 1.51 -4.48
C LEU A 430 -5.26 -0.01 -4.31
N ASN A 431 -4.05 -0.53 -4.10
CA ASN A 431 -3.79 -1.96 -3.94
C ASN A 431 -3.47 -2.33 -2.50
N GLY A 432 -3.54 -3.63 -2.20
CA GLY A 432 -3.35 -4.17 -0.86
C GLY A 432 -1.97 -3.87 -0.26
N ASP A 433 -0.93 -3.75 -1.08
CA ASP A 433 0.40 -3.30 -0.66
C ASP A 433 0.33 -1.91 -0.01
N LYS A 434 -0.20 -0.93 -0.74
CA LYS A 434 -0.29 0.46 -0.26
C LYS A 434 -1.19 0.57 0.98
N ILE A 435 -2.32 -0.16 0.98
CA ILE A 435 -3.25 -0.17 2.12
C ILE A 435 -2.56 -0.74 3.37
N ASN A 436 -1.94 -1.92 3.25
CA ASN A 436 -1.31 -2.59 4.37
C ASN A 436 -0.14 -1.77 4.91
N THR A 437 0.67 -1.17 4.05
CA THR A 437 1.77 -0.29 4.46
C THR A 437 1.25 0.96 5.17
N THR A 438 0.21 1.63 4.66
CA THR A 438 -0.38 2.80 5.34
C THR A 438 -0.97 2.42 6.70
N ILE A 439 -1.74 1.33 6.78
CA ILE A 439 -2.30 0.84 8.04
C ILE A 439 -1.19 0.50 9.03
N TYR A 440 -0.13 -0.16 8.58
CA TYR A 440 1.06 -0.45 9.38
C TYR A 440 1.61 0.81 10.06
N TYR A 441 1.91 1.87 9.29
CA TYR A 441 2.47 3.09 9.87
C TYR A 441 1.51 3.78 10.86
N VAL A 442 0.21 3.76 10.57
CA VAL A 442 -0.80 4.30 11.49
C VAL A 442 -0.79 3.51 12.81
N LEU A 443 -0.82 2.18 12.74
CA LEU A 443 -0.83 1.32 13.93
C LEU A 443 0.47 1.42 14.73
N SER A 444 1.63 1.52 14.07
CA SER A 444 2.93 1.72 14.73
C SER A 444 3.04 3.06 15.48
N ASN A 445 2.18 4.03 15.16
CA ASN A 445 2.10 5.31 15.86
C ASN A 445 1.10 5.32 17.03
N ILE A 446 0.40 4.22 17.28
CA ILE A 446 -0.68 4.11 18.27
C ILE A 446 -0.33 3.04 19.30
N GLN A 447 -0.65 3.31 20.56
CA GLN A 447 -0.42 2.36 21.64
C GLN A 447 -1.46 1.25 21.63
N ALA A 448 -1.09 0.05 22.08
CA ALA A 448 -1.97 -1.11 22.21
C ALA A 448 -2.14 -1.50 23.70
N PRO A 449 -3.04 -0.85 24.46
CA PRO A 449 -3.15 -1.06 25.91
C PRO A 449 -3.58 -2.48 26.29
N LEU A 450 -4.26 -3.21 25.41
CA LEU A 450 -4.62 -4.62 25.66
C LEU A 450 -3.40 -5.52 25.88
N HIS A 451 -2.31 -5.21 25.17
CA HIS A 451 -1.07 -5.98 25.19
C HIS A 451 -0.01 -5.38 26.11
N GLU A 452 -0.25 -4.22 26.72
CA GLU A 452 0.69 -3.61 27.64
C GLU A 452 0.68 -4.32 29.02
N LEU A 453 1.88 -4.47 29.61
CA LEU A 453 2.08 -5.07 30.93
C LEU A 453 1.57 -4.18 32.07
N SER A 454 1.55 -2.86 31.86
CA SER A 454 1.14 -1.87 32.85
C SER A 454 -0.38 -1.77 33.05
N THR A 455 -1.16 -2.29 32.11
CA THR A 455 -2.62 -2.11 32.08
C THR A 455 -3.35 -3.10 32.98
N THR A 456 -4.30 -2.60 33.76
CA THR A 456 -5.06 -3.42 34.72
C THR A 456 -6.06 -4.34 34.03
N VAL A 457 -6.45 -5.44 34.69
CA VAL A 457 -7.44 -6.40 34.16
C VAL A 457 -8.80 -5.72 33.90
N GLU A 458 -9.17 -4.75 34.72
CA GLU A 458 -10.42 -3.98 34.60
C GLU A 458 -10.43 -3.11 33.34
N GLU A 459 -9.33 -2.40 33.08
CA GLU A 459 -9.14 -1.60 31.87
C GLU A 459 -9.18 -2.47 30.61
N LYS A 460 -8.52 -3.64 30.63
CA LYS A 460 -8.56 -4.59 29.51
C LYS A 460 -9.99 -5.07 29.25
N SER A 461 -10.75 -5.39 30.29
CA SER A 461 -12.17 -5.78 30.16
C SER A 461 -13.01 -4.65 29.56
N LYS A 462 -12.78 -3.39 29.96
CA LYS A 462 -13.50 -2.22 29.42
C LYS A 462 -13.18 -1.99 27.95
N ILE A 463 -11.91 -2.12 27.56
CA ILE A 463 -11.47 -2.00 26.17
C ILE A 463 -12.11 -3.12 25.33
N GLN A 464 -12.05 -4.36 25.79
CA GLN A 464 -12.63 -5.50 25.08
C GLN A 464 -14.16 -5.37 24.90
N LYS A 465 -14.87 -4.83 25.90
CA LYS A 465 -16.30 -4.49 25.77
C LYS A 465 -16.55 -3.44 24.69
N THR A 466 -15.69 -2.44 24.61
CA THR A 466 -15.77 -1.35 23.63
C THR A 466 -15.52 -1.85 22.19
N LEU A 467 -14.57 -2.78 22.01
CA LEU A 467 -14.27 -3.40 20.72
C LEU A 467 -15.39 -4.36 20.26
N HIS A 468 -16.05 -5.05 21.19
CA HIS A 468 -17.13 -5.99 20.87
C HIS A 468 -18.45 -5.29 20.55
N TYR A 469 -18.76 -4.22 21.27
CA TYR A 469 -19.94 -3.38 21.04
C TYR A 469 -19.51 -1.94 20.72
N PRO A 470 -18.96 -1.68 19.53
CA PRO A 470 -18.63 -0.32 19.16
C PRO A 470 -19.92 0.49 19.05
N ASP A 471 -20.06 1.51 19.90
CA ASP A 471 -21.02 2.60 19.71
C ASP A 471 -20.84 3.21 18.31
N ARG A 472 -21.90 3.87 17.81
CA ARG A 472 -22.04 4.51 16.48
C ARG A 472 -20.72 5.07 15.88
N CYS A 473 -19.89 4.19 15.33
CA CYS A 473 -18.68 4.54 14.60
C CYS A 473 -19.04 4.54 13.12
N TYR A 474 -18.78 5.70 12.49
CA TYR A 474 -18.92 5.87 11.06
C TYR A 474 -20.37 5.96 10.55
N GLY A 475 -20.99 7.13 10.74
CA GLY A 475 -22.36 7.45 10.29
C GLY A 475 -22.45 8.26 8.98
N GLY A 476 -21.83 7.83 7.87
CA GLY A 476 -21.88 8.57 6.59
C GLY A 476 -21.28 7.83 5.39
N HIS A 477 -21.13 8.53 4.25
CA HIS A 477 -20.56 7.96 3.02
C HIS A 477 -19.14 7.40 3.20
N THR A 478 -18.85 6.30 2.50
CA THR A 478 -17.56 5.59 2.48
C THR A 478 -16.40 6.51 2.11
N LEU A 479 -15.29 6.46 2.84
CA LEU A 479 -14.08 7.27 2.57
C LEU A 479 -13.17 6.70 1.47
N LEU A 480 -13.48 5.50 0.96
CA LEU A 480 -12.44 4.61 0.46
C LEU A 480 -11.81 4.97 -0.90
N PHE A 481 -12.49 5.64 -1.82
CA PHE A 481 -12.01 5.66 -3.23
C PHE A 481 -11.61 7.02 -3.80
N TYR A 482 -11.69 8.12 -3.03
CA TYR A 482 -11.44 9.47 -3.58
C TYR A 482 -10.47 10.35 -2.78
N SER A 483 -10.01 9.90 -1.61
CA SER A 483 -9.12 10.71 -0.78
C SER A 483 -7.66 10.33 -1.02
N GLU A 484 -7.00 11.02 -1.95
CA GLU A 484 -5.55 10.93 -2.15
C GLU A 484 -4.76 11.31 -0.88
N THR A 485 -5.36 12.08 0.03
CA THR A 485 -4.74 12.54 1.27
C THR A 485 -4.65 11.48 2.37
N LEU A 486 -5.58 10.51 2.42
CA LEU A 486 -5.53 9.41 3.41
C LEU A 486 -4.57 8.30 3.01
N TRP A 487 -4.39 8.13 1.71
CA TRP A 487 -3.51 7.13 1.10
C TRP A 487 -2.38 7.82 0.34
N SER A 488 -1.81 8.89 0.89
CA SER A 488 -0.69 9.58 0.25
C SER A 488 0.53 8.68 0.22
N GLU A 489 1.41 8.90 -0.75
CA GLU A 489 2.71 8.22 -0.76
C GLU A 489 3.57 8.76 0.38
N ILE A 490 4.19 7.85 1.13
CA ILE A 490 5.01 8.16 2.29
C ILE A 490 6.46 8.17 1.84
N LYS A 491 7.13 9.32 1.95
CA LYS A 491 8.53 9.50 1.55
C LYS A 491 9.45 9.80 2.72
N ASP A 492 8.92 10.49 3.73
CA ASP A 492 9.64 10.89 4.94
C ASP A 492 8.85 10.58 6.22
N GLU A 493 9.53 10.58 7.38
CA GLU A 493 8.90 10.34 8.70
C GLU A 493 7.84 11.39 9.06
N GLU A 494 7.97 12.61 8.53
CA GLU A 494 6.98 13.67 8.73
C GLU A 494 5.67 13.35 8.00
N ASP A 495 5.75 12.74 6.81
CA ASP A 495 4.57 12.27 6.08
C ASP A 495 3.82 11.19 6.88
N ILE A 496 4.55 10.33 7.62
CA ILE A 496 3.96 9.32 8.50
C ILE A 496 3.15 9.99 9.61
N ALA A 497 3.69 11.02 10.25
CA ALA A 497 3.01 11.77 11.30
C ALA A 497 1.76 12.49 10.76
N ASP A 498 1.83 13.06 9.56
CA ASP A 498 0.72 13.76 8.90
C ASP A 498 -0.40 12.80 8.46
N VAL A 499 -0.05 11.67 7.83
CA VAL A 499 -1.00 10.63 7.45
C VAL A 499 -1.70 10.08 8.68
N THR A 500 -0.94 9.75 9.73
CA THR A 500 -1.51 9.26 10.99
C THR A 500 -2.44 10.29 11.61
N SER A 501 -2.03 11.56 11.69
CA SER A 501 -2.87 12.62 12.24
C SER A 501 -4.15 12.83 11.43
N THR A 502 -4.05 12.73 10.10
CA THR A 502 -5.19 12.84 9.17
C THR A 502 -6.18 11.69 9.37
N TRP A 503 -5.70 10.45 9.50
CA TRP A 503 -6.53 9.29 9.81
C TRP A 503 -7.27 9.46 11.14
N MET A 504 -6.54 9.80 12.20
CA MET A 504 -7.10 9.96 13.54
C MET A 504 -8.18 11.06 13.58
N ILE A 505 -7.91 12.24 12.98
CA ILE A 505 -8.89 13.34 12.88
C ILE A 505 -10.13 12.90 12.10
N THR A 506 -9.93 12.16 11.01
CA THR A 506 -11.02 11.72 10.16
C THR A 506 -11.94 10.74 10.90
N LEU A 507 -11.38 9.75 11.59
CA LEU A 507 -12.14 8.78 12.36
C LEU A 507 -12.89 9.44 13.53
N GLU A 508 -12.25 10.34 14.27
CA GLU A 508 -12.88 11.10 15.35
C GLU A 508 -14.07 11.93 14.83
N LYS A 509 -13.89 12.66 13.72
CA LYS A 509 -14.96 13.47 13.10
C LYS A 509 -16.12 12.63 12.56
N LYS A 510 -15.89 11.34 12.30
CA LYS A 510 -16.91 10.39 11.80
C LYS A 510 -17.61 9.61 12.92
N GLY A 511 -17.39 9.98 14.19
CA GLY A 511 -18.06 9.38 15.35
C GLY A 511 -17.34 8.15 15.92
N CYS A 512 -16.12 7.84 15.46
CA CYS A 512 -15.33 6.72 15.96
C CYS A 512 -14.44 7.10 17.15
N ASN A 513 -14.73 8.19 17.86
CA ASN A 513 -13.89 8.72 18.94
C ASN A 513 -13.76 7.75 20.13
N ILE A 514 -14.77 6.92 20.41
CA ILE A 514 -14.74 5.96 21.52
C ILE A 514 -13.85 4.76 21.16
N ILE A 515 -14.05 4.19 19.96
CA ILE A 515 -13.29 3.02 19.50
C ILE A 515 -11.82 3.37 19.22
N VAL A 516 -11.54 4.56 18.69
CA VAL A 516 -10.16 5.02 18.46
C VAL A 516 -9.37 5.16 19.78
N ARG A 517 -10.06 5.45 20.90
CA ARG A 517 -9.44 5.50 22.25
C ARG A 517 -9.13 4.12 22.81
N ALA A 518 -9.65 3.04 22.23
CA ALA A 518 -9.35 1.67 22.64
C ALA A 518 -7.90 1.26 22.30
N GLY A 519 -7.19 2.02 21.46
CA GLY A 519 -5.81 1.75 21.05
C GLY A 519 -5.71 1.21 19.63
N ALA A 520 -4.61 0.53 19.33
CA ALA A 520 -4.29 0.04 17.99
C ALA A 520 -5.39 -0.86 17.40
N GLU A 521 -5.94 -1.83 18.16
CA GLU A 521 -7.02 -2.68 17.64
C GLU A 521 -8.29 -1.89 17.32
N GLY A 522 -8.61 -0.91 18.16
CA GLY A 522 -9.77 -0.05 17.94
C GLY A 522 -9.62 0.86 16.73
N VAL A 523 -8.41 1.36 16.47
CA VAL A 523 -8.11 2.13 15.26
C VAL A 523 -8.16 1.24 14.02
N LEU A 524 -7.59 0.03 14.06
CA LEU A 524 -7.74 -0.92 12.96
C LEU A 524 -9.21 -1.21 12.66
N GLN A 525 -10.00 -1.51 13.70
CA GLN A 525 -11.43 -1.76 13.56
C GLN A 525 -12.16 -0.54 12.99
N ALA A 526 -11.84 0.68 13.43
CA ALA A 526 -12.41 1.91 12.91
C ALA A 526 -12.05 2.17 11.44
N ILE A 527 -10.79 1.88 11.05
CA ILE A 527 -10.35 1.94 9.66
C ILE A 527 -11.17 0.96 8.84
N LEU A 528 -11.27 -0.31 9.25
CA LEU A 528 -12.04 -1.35 8.54
C LEU A 528 -13.53 -0.99 8.41
N LEU A 529 -14.16 -0.47 9.46
CA LEU A 529 -15.55 0.01 9.39
C LEU A 529 -15.69 1.16 8.40
N SER A 530 -14.70 2.05 8.31
CA SER A 530 -14.67 3.16 7.34
C SER A 530 -14.51 2.69 5.89
N LEU A 531 -13.90 1.52 5.67
CA LEU A 531 -13.68 0.94 4.34
C LEU A 531 -15.01 0.54 3.68
N GLY A 532 -15.87 -0.22 4.35
CA GLY A 532 -17.12 -0.67 3.75
C GLY A 532 -18.33 0.22 4.03
N GLY A 533 -18.17 1.31 4.79
CA GLY A 533 -19.32 2.00 5.39
C GLY A 533 -20.13 1.05 6.29
N LEU A 534 -19.44 0.09 6.91
CA LEU A 534 -20.02 -0.97 7.69
C LEU A 534 -20.52 -0.39 9.02
N ARG A 535 -21.83 -0.42 9.26
CA ARG A 535 -22.46 -0.03 10.51
C ARG A 535 -22.84 -1.24 11.35
N ASN A 536 -22.41 -1.30 12.60
CA ASN A 536 -22.77 -2.37 13.54
C ASN A 536 -24.13 -2.15 14.24
N ASP A 537 -24.83 -1.04 13.93
CA ASP A 537 -26.06 -0.65 14.63
C ASP A 537 -27.34 -1.25 14.02
N ARG A 538 -27.22 -1.96 12.90
CA ARG A 538 -28.36 -2.55 12.17
C ARG A 538 -27.99 -3.92 11.64
N PRO A 539 -28.94 -4.87 11.59
CA PRO A 539 -28.73 -6.11 10.84
C PRO A 539 -28.42 -5.74 9.38
N TYR A 540 -27.39 -6.38 8.83
CA TYR A 540 -27.13 -6.29 7.41
C TYR A 540 -28.14 -7.14 6.68
N TYR A 541 -28.56 -6.66 5.53
CA TYR A 541 -29.39 -7.40 4.61
C TYR A 541 -28.56 -7.71 3.38
N ALA A 542 -28.75 -8.91 2.84
CA ALA A 542 -28.18 -9.31 1.58
C ALA A 542 -29.27 -9.75 0.61
N CYS A 543 -29.02 -9.51 -0.68
CA CYS A 543 -29.83 -10.03 -1.75
C CYS A 543 -28.95 -10.41 -2.94
N ASP A 544 -29.40 -11.41 -3.70
CA ASP A 544 -28.69 -11.95 -4.84
C ASP A 544 -28.82 -11.05 -6.09
N ALA A 545 -28.24 -11.47 -7.20
CA ALA A 545 -28.13 -10.65 -8.40
C ALA A 545 -29.52 -10.18 -8.89
N GLY A 546 -29.69 -8.86 -8.99
CA GLY A 546 -30.94 -8.22 -9.41
C GLY A 546 -31.92 -7.88 -8.28
N CYS A 547 -31.63 -8.28 -7.04
CA CYS A 547 -32.44 -7.97 -5.85
C CYS A 547 -33.96 -8.21 -6.01
N ILE A 548 -34.38 -9.27 -6.71
CA ILE A 548 -35.81 -9.55 -6.92
C ILE A 548 -36.44 -10.15 -5.67
N ASP A 549 -35.70 -11.00 -4.98
CA ASP A 549 -36.15 -11.69 -3.78
C ASP A 549 -36.10 -10.76 -2.56
N ALA A 550 -36.87 -11.10 -1.53
CA ALA A 550 -36.91 -10.30 -0.32
C ALA A 550 -35.52 -10.27 0.34
N PRO A 551 -35.06 -9.11 0.84
CA PRO A 551 -33.76 -8.98 1.48
C PRO A 551 -33.65 -9.90 2.70
N ILE A 552 -32.61 -10.72 2.74
CA ILE A 552 -32.35 -11.67 3.83
C ILE A 552 -31.46 -11.01 4.88
N ALA A 553 -31.89 -11.01 6.14
CA ALA A 553 -31.08 -10.51 7.24
C ALA A 553 -29.90 -11.48 7.51
N LEU A 554 -28.68 -10.96 7.43
CA LEU A 554 -27.46 -11.70 7.75
C LEU A 554 -27.31 -11.85 9.27
N SER A 555 -27.01 -13.08 9.70
CA SER A 555 -26.77 -13.42 11.10
C SER A 555 -25.46 -14.21 11.23
N LYS A 556 -25.20 -14.80 12.40
CA LYS A 556 -24.06 -15.72 12.61
C LYS A 556 -24.27 -17.09 11.96
N GLU A 557 -25.48 -17.38 11.48
CA GLU A 557 -25.82 -18.62 10.79
C GLU A 557 -25.44 -18.53 9.31
N VAL A 558 -24.99 -19.64 8.74
CA VAL A 558 -24.56 -19.70 7.34
C VAL A 558 -25.79 -19.63 6.43
N VAL A 559 -25.87 -18.59 5.61
CA VAL A 559 -26.94 -18.39 4.62
C VAL A 559 -26.39 -18.65 3.22
N GLN A 560 -27.07 -19.49 2.44
CA GLN A 560 -26.71 -19.77 1.04
C GLN A 560 -27.53 -18.89 0.08
N PHE A 561 -26.84 -18.25 -0.86
CA PHE A 561 -27.46 -17.47 -1.93
C PHE A 561 -27.23 -18.15 -3.28
N PRO A 562 -28.27 -18.31 -4.12
CA PRO A 562 -28.09 -18.82 -5.48
C PRO A 562 -27.33 -17.80 -6.34
N VAL A 563 -26.34 -18.27 -7.10
CA VAL A 563 -25.58 -17.40 -8.00
C VAL A 563 -26.41 -17.18 -9.27
N LYS A 564 -26.90 -15.96 -9.46
CA LYS A 564 -27.70 -15.56 -10.62
C LYS A 564 -26.88 -14.67 -11.57
N ARG A 565 -27.11 -14.83 -12.88
CA ARG A 565 -26.56 -13.99 -13.94
C ARG A 565 -27.68 -13.16 -14.55
N THR A 566 -27.46 -11.85 -14.58
CA THR A 566 -28.42 -10.83 -15.02
C THR A 566 -28.05 -10.25 -16.38
N GLU A 567 -29.04 -9.85 -17.17
CA GLU A 567 -28.86 -9.09 -18.42
C GLU A 567 -29.66 -7.77 -18.37
N PRO A 568 -29.01 -6.58 -18.36
CA PRO A 568 -27.56 -6.34 -18.33
C PRO A 568 -26.89 -6.82 -17.03
N LEU A 569 -25.57 -6.98 -17.04
CA LEU A 569 -24.81 -7.50 -15.90
C LEU A 569 -24.92 -6.56 -14.69
N THR A 570 -25.31 -7.13 -13.56
CA THR A 570 -25.36 -6.50 -12.25
C THR A 570 -24.36 -7.14 -11.30
N SER A 571 -24.20 -6.58 -10.10
CA SER A 571 -23.44 -7.25 -9.05
C SER A 571 -24.07 -8.61 -8.71
N ILE A 572 -23.23 -9.58 -8.35
CA ILE A 572 -23.64 -10.95 -7.99
C ILE A 572 -24.32 -10.98 -6.61
N LEU A 573 -23.88 -10.11 -5.70
CA LEU A 573 -24.38 -10.01 -4.34
C LEU A 573 -24.44 -8.53 -3.92
N TYR A 574 -25.55 -8.13 -3.32
CA TYR A 574 -25.77 -6.82 -2.74
C TYR A 574 -25.85 -6.97 -1.22
N ILE A 575 -25.11 -6.15 -0.47
CA ILE A 575 -25.15 -6.13 1.00
C ILE A 575 -25.33 -4.68 1.45
N THR A 576 -26.35 -4.40 2.26
CA THR A 576 -26.52 -3.09 2.90
C THR A 576 -27.22 -3.20 4.27
N ALA A 577 -26.94 -2.26 5.15
CA ALA A 577 -27.64 -2.09 6.43
C ALA A 577 -29.00 -1.38 6.28
N ASP A 578 -29.30 -0.84 5.10
CA ASP A 578 -30.55 -0.14 4.78
C ASP A 578 -31.53 -1.05 4.04
N LYS A 579 -32.46 -1.64 4.80
CA LYS A 579 -33.50 -2.51 4.26
C LYS A 579 -34.35 -1.80 3.21
N GLN A 580 -34.70 -0.54 3.44
CA GLN A 580 -35.57 0.23 2.54
C GLN A 580 -34.86 0.47 1.21
N HIS A 581 -33.59 0.85 1.25
CA HIS A 581 -32.79 0.98 0.03
C HIS A 581 -32.71 -0.34 -0.75
N MET A 582 -32.58 -1.48 -0.07
CA MET A 582 -32.54 -2.78 -0.73
C MET A 582 -33.88 -3.16 -1.37
N GLU A 583 -34.99 -2.81 -0.74
CA GLU A 583 -36.34 -2.95 -1.31
C GLU A 583 -36.55 -2.01 -2.52
N GLU A 584 -36.01 -0.79 -2.48
CA GLU A 584 -36.06 0.16 -3.59
C GLU A 584 -35.21 -0.29 -4.80
N LEU A 585 -34.10 -1.01 -4.56
CA LEU A 585 -33.25 -1.56 -5.62
C LEU A 585 -34.02 -2.51 -6.53
N LYS A 586 -34.96 -3.30 -5.99
CA LYS A 586 -35.85 -4.16 -6.78
C LYS A 586 -36.62 -3.39 -7.87
N HIS A 587 -37.01 -2.16 -7.58
CA HIS A 587 -37.77 -1.32 -8.50
C HIS A 587 -36.89 -0.50 -9.44
N THR A 588 -35.61 -0.35 -9.09
CA THR A 588 -34.64 0.48 -9.82
C THR A 588 -33.81 -0.34 -10.80
N ILE A 589 -33.45 -1.58 -10.45
CA ILE A 589 -32.64 -2.47 -11.29
C ILE A 589 -33.55 -3.08 -12.35
N HIS A 590 -33.50 -2.54 -13.57
CA HIS A 590 -34.21 -3.09 -14.72
C HIS A 590 -33.40 -4.22 -15.35
N VAL A 591 -33.73 -5.45 -14.99
CA VAL A 591 -33.17 -6.68 -15.57
C VAL A 591 -34.14 -7.25 -16.60
N LYS A 592 -33.62 -7.60 -17.78
CA LYS A 592 -34.39 -8.22 -18.86
C LYS A 592 -34.51 -9.74 -18.67
N GLU A 593 -33.40 -10.38 -18.30
CA GLU A 593 -33.34 -11.81 -18.00
C GLU A 593 -32.50 -12.05 -16.75
N ILE A 594 -32.95 -13.00 -15.94
CA ILE A 594 -32.20 -13.56 -14.82
C ILE A 594 -32.15 -15.06 -15.03
N LYS A 595 -30.94 -15.59 -15.14
CA LYS A 595 -30.70 -17.03 -15.22
C LYS A 595 -29.87 -17.44 -14.03
N GLU A 596 -30.28 -18.48 -13.32
CA GLU A 596 -29.37 -19.13 -12.38
C GLU A 596 -28.15 -19.60 -13.15
N ALA A 597 -26.97 -19.23 -12.66
CA ALA A 597 -25.74 -19.67 -13.29
C ALA A 597 -25.69 -21.20 -13.16
N PRO A 598 -25.59 -21.94 -14.27
CA PRO A 598 -25.42 -23.38 -14.18
C PRO A 598 -24.17 -23.65 -13.35
N ALA A 599 -24.27 -24.57 -12.39
CA ALA A 599 -23.11 -25.02 -11.63
C ALA A 599 -22.03 -25.41 -12.65
N HIS A 600 -20.85 -24.80 -12.56
CA HIS A 600 -19.76 -25.12 -13.48
C HIS A 600 -19.56 -26.63 -13.51
N GLU A 601 -19.33 -27.19 -14.70
CA GLU A 601 -19.09 -28.62 -14.85
C GLU A 601 -17.99 -29.06 -13.87
N HIS A 602 -18.17 -30.23 -13.24
CA HIS A 602 -17.35 -30.70 -12.12
C HIS A 602 -15.84 -30.62 -12.38
N HIS A 603 -15.44 -30.74 -13.66
CA HIS A 603 -14.07 -30.64 -14.14
C HIS A 603 -13.48 -29.20 -14.04
N VAL A 604 -14.29 -28.15 -14.23
CA VAL A 604 -13.88 -26.73 -14.11
C VAL A 604 -13.70 -26.36 -12.64
N ILE A 605 -14.60 -26.82 -11.76
CA ILE A 605 -14.47 -26.63 -10.31
C ILE A 605 -13.22 -27.34 -9.78
N ALA A 606 -12.94 -28.55 -10.26
CA ALA A 606 -11.73 -29.29 -9.92
C ALA A 606 -10.45 -28.59 -10.41
N LEU A 607 -10.47 -28.00 -11.61
CA LEU A 607 -9.37 -27.19 -12.16
C LEU A 607 -9.10 -25.95 -11.30
N HIS A 608 -10.15 -25.23 -10.88
CA HIS A 608 -10.02 -24.05 -10.02
C HIS A 608 -9.57 -24.39 -8.59
N LYS A 609 -9.97 -25.55 -8.05
CA LYS A 609 -9.67 -25.95 -6.66
C LYS A 609 -8.32 -26.66 -6.51
N HIS A 610 -7.89 -27.41 -7.51
CA HIS A 610 -6.71 -28.29 -7.44
C HIS A 610 -5.66 -28.03 -8.53
N GLY A 611 -5.87 -27.06 -9.43
CA GLY A 611 -4.91 -26.68 -10.48
C GLY A 611 -4.77 -27.67 -11.63
N HIS A 612 -5.55 -28.76 -11.64
CA HIS A 612 -5.60 -29.75 -12.71
C HIS A 612 -7.02 -30.28 -12.92
N HIS A 613 -7.38 -30.60 -14.17
CA HIS A 613 -8.75 -30.96 -14.55
C HIS A 613 -9.26 -32.26 -13.90
N PHE A 614 -8.36 -33.12 -13.41
CA PHE A 614 -8.72 -34.40 -12.79
C PHE A 614 -9.13 -34.30 -11.33
N GLY A 615 -9.00 -33.15 -10.66
CA GLY A 615 -9.22 -33.06 -9.21
C GLY A 615 -8.29 -34.00 -8.45
N GLY A 616 -8.41 -34.07 -7.12
CA GLY A 616 -7.68 -35.09 -6.35
C GLY A 616 -7.98 -36.49 -6.88
N LEU A 617 -7.00 -37.40 -6.83
CA LEU A 617 -7.17 -38.81 -7.22
C LEU A 617 -8.46 -39.38 -6.60
N PRO A 618 -9.32 -40.07 -7.38
CA PRO A 618 -10.63 -40.55 -6.92
C PRO A 618 -10.53 -41.31 -5.60
N THR A 619 -11.55 -41.24 -4.75
CA THR A 619 -11.60 -42.01 -3.49
C THR A 619 -11.40 -43.51 -3.71
N ILE A 620 -11.79 -44.03 -4.88
CA ILE A 620 -11.56 -45.42 -5.32
C ILE A 620 -10.06 -45.74 -5.41
N PHE A 621 -9.22 -44.80 -5.85
CA PHE A 621 -7.77 -44.98 -5.90
C PHE A 621 -7.20 -45.18 -4.49
N TRP A 622 -7.58 -44.34 -3.53
CA TRP A 622 -7.14 -44.46 -2.13
C TRP A 622 -7.68 -45.71 -1.45
N ALA A 623 -8.93 -46.11 -1.75
CA ALA A 623 -9.48 -47.38 -1.28
C ALA A 623 -8.72 -48.58 -1.86
N SER A 624 -8.34 -48.53 -3.14
CA SER A 624 -7.53 -49.59 -3.78
C SER A 624 -6.11 -49.66 -3.21
N LEU A 625 -5.50 -48.51 -2.90
CA LEU A 625 -4.18 -48.43 -2.29
C LEU A 625 -4.21 -48.98 -0.86
N ALA A 626 -5.22 -48.60 -0.07
CA ALA A 626 -5.41 -49.13 1.28
C ALA A 626 -5.65 -50.66 1.26
N PHE A 627 -6.46 -51.15 0.33
CA PHE A 627 -6.69 -52.58 0.15
C PHE A 627 -5.40 -53.34 -0.21
N LEU A 628 -4.58 -52.78 -1.10
CA LEU A 628 -3.30 -53.38 -1.50
C LEU A 628 -2.28 -53.39 -0.34
N ILE A 629 -2.25 -52.33 0.47
CA ILE A 629 -1.44 -52.26 1.69
C ILE A 629 -1.89 -53.33 2.69
N ILE A 630 -3.20 -53.52 2.90
CA ILE A 630 -3.73 -54.55 3.80
C ILE A 630 -3.35 -55.95 3.31
N ILE A 631 -3.50 -56.24 2.02
CA ILE A 631 -3.07 -57.52 1.43
C ILE A 631 -1.57 -57.74 1.63
N PHE A 632 -0.75 -56.71 1.40
CA PHE A 632 0.69 -56.80 1.60
C PHE A 632 1.03 -57.13 3.06
N HIS A 633 0.38 -56.49 4.03
CA HIS A 633 0.61 -56.76 5.45
C HIS A 633 0.12 -58.15 5.86
N LEU A 634 -0.99 -58.65 5.29
CA LEU A 634 -1.43 -60.03 5.50
C LEU A 634 -0.45 -61.05 4.92
N PHE A 635 0.15 -60.75 3.75
CA PHE A 635 1.21 -61.56 3.17
C PHE A 635 2.48 -61.53 4.03
N LEU A 636 2.89 -60.35 4.50
CA LEU A 636 4.02 -60.18 5.40
C LEU A 636 3.80 -60.98 6.69
N PHE A 637 2.61 -60.89 7.28
CA PHE A 637 2.24 -61.63 8.48
C PHE A 637 2.23 -63.14 8.24
N LYS A 638 1.73 -63.59 7.08
CA LYS A 638 1.81 -64.99 6.67
C LYS A 638 3.25 -65.46 6.51
N LEU A 639 4.13 -64.64 5.93
CA LEU A 639 5.54 -64.96 5.73
C LEU A 639 6.26 -65.09 7.08
N ILE A 640 6.05 -64.11 7.98
CA ILE A 640 6.58 -64.13 9.35
C ILE A 640 6.03 -65.34 10.12
N TYR A 641 4.73 -65.61 10.07
CA TYR A 641 4.14 -66.78 10.72
C TYR A 641 4.72 -68.08 10.18
N ASN A 642 4.90 -68.21 8.87
CA ASN A 642 5.44 -69.42 8.27
C ASN A 642 6.92 -69.62 8.64
N GLU A 643 7.70 -68.55 8.72
CA GLU A 643 9.11 -68.58 9.12
C GLU A 643 9.30 -68.87 10.62
N TYR A 644 8.42 -68.33 11.47
CA TYR A 644 8.51 -68.50 12.93
C TYR A 644 7.81 -69.78 13.44
N CYS A 645 6.74 -70.25 12.79
CA CYS A 645 5.97 -71.43 13.21
C CYS A 645 6.30 -72.72 12.44
N GLN A 646 6.85 -72.69 11.22
CA GLN A 646 7.40 -73.91 10.57
C GLN A 646 8.88 -74.17 10.92
N GLY A 647 9.58 -73.16 11.48
CA GLY A 647 10.98 -73.27 11.90
C GLY A 647 11.21 -74.13 13.16
N GLN A 648 10.16 -74.52 13.89
CA GLN A 648 10.30 -75.33 15.11
C GLN A 648 10.29 -76.85 14.89
N ASP A 649 9.94 -77.36 13.70
CA ASP A 649 9.82 -78.80 13.45
C ASP A 649 11.10 -79.48 12.90
N ARG A 650 12.23 -78.78 12.79
CA ARG A 650 13.49 -79.37 12.26
C ARG A 650 14.69 -79.47 13.22
N TYR A 651 14.54 -79.11 14.50
CA TYR A 651 15.63 -79.22 15.48
C TYR A 651 15.25 -79.88 16.81
N GLY A 652 14.33 -80.85 16.81
CA GLY A 652 13.93 -81.53 18.03
C GLY A 652 13.37 -82.94 17.86
N ARG A 653 14.21 -83.90 17.44
CA ARG A 653 14.21 -85.29 17.97
C ARG A 653 15.18 -86.20 17.19
N THR A 654 16.35 -86.42 17.78
CA THR A 654 17.12 -87.66 17.60
C THR A 654 17.21 -88.34 18.97
N ARG A 655 17.05 -89.68 18.98
CA ARG A 655 17.16 -90.67 20.09
C ARG A 655 15.93 -90.76 21.00
N TYR A 656 15.32 -91.93 21.26
CA TYR A 656 15.74 -93.33 21.43
C TYR A 656 14.63 -94.27 20.83
N SER A 657 14.73 -95.57 20.54
CA SER A 657 15.62 -96.71 20.86
C SER A 657 15.26 -97.92 19.98
N VAL A 658 16.22 -98.84 19.84
CA VAL A 658 16.20 -100.23 19.29
C VAL A 658 16.39 -100.36 17.78
#